data_AF-A0A1H8SVU1-F1
#
_entry.id   AF-A0A1H8SVU1-F1
#
_cell.length_a   1.000
_cell.length_b   1.000
_cell.length_c   1.000
_cell.angle_alpha   90.00
_cell.angle_beta   90.00
_cell.angle_gamma   90.00
#
_symmetry.space_group_name_H-M   'P 1'
#
loop_
_entity.id
_entity.type
_entity.pdbx_description
1 polymer ?
#
loop_
_entity_poly.entity_id
_entity_poly.type
_entity_poly.pdbx_seq_one_letter_code
_entity_poly.pdbx_strand_id
1 'polypeptide(L)'
;MVEVDGRTAEAAVAQAFREERALVVATLIRVTGDWDLAEECVQDAFALAVRTWPRDGVPARPGAWLTTTARNRAIDRIRRETVGAGKLREAARLIVPEEPGNTDESGVPDDRLRLIFTCCHPALAVEAQVALALRTLAGLSTAEIARAFLVPEPTMSQRLVRVKRKIRTAGIPYRVPPAHLLPERLAAVLGVLYLLFNEGYTASAGPDLQRPDLAAEAIRLARVLASLMPDETEVAGLFALMLLQHARRDTRVTSDGDLVPLDEQDRTRWDTAAITEGTALLEAALRRGEPGRYQIQAAIAACHTPEGSDWPQIAGLYGELLKHLPTPVVELNRAVAVGMAAGPAAGLALADELTARGDLAGYHLLPATRADFLRRLGRTVEARAAYTEALALAGTGAERAYLTRRISELPGAGVSVPAPAVRRLGEPTPETEGHPVIGKTLRLPGTELHYELDGSGPVLLLVPGGPADATAFTGLRPLLTSRYTVVTFDPRGISRSAVTGEPGPDLVGDHAEDVHRLLAEIGGEPAYVFANSGGAITMLEHLKRHPGQVRTLVAHEPPVSRYLGEMLAEGPDIPAIYREHGTEAAFAAFMAGTGFEVPPPPAAPTPEEIEQGKRMQANLGFFFGHLMAAIGQWEPDLDALRASSARLVIGVGAAAEGTPAHTAGLGLARELGLEPVPFTGDHGGFAGQPGPFAEQLTAVLDQH
;
A
#
# COMPACT_ATOMS: atom_id res chain seq x y z
N MET A 1 -7.13 41.38 21.27
CA MET A 1 -6.87 39.95 21.04
C MET A 1 -7.54 39.61 19.73
N VAL A 2 -6.75 39.45 18.67
CA VAL A 2 -7.26 38.96 17.39
C VAL A 2 -7.35 37.45 17.57
N GLU A 3 -8.56 36.88 17.56
CA GLU A 3 -8.74 35.44 17.48
C GLU A 3 -7.99 34.96 16.23
N VAL A 4 -6.91 34.21 16.43
CA VAL A 4 -6.23 33.52 15.34
C VAL A 4 -7.17 32.39 14.94
N ASP A 5 -7.68 32.43 13.71
CA ASP A 5 -8.55 31.40 13.15
C ASP A 5 -7.88 30.03 13.36
N GLY A 6 -8.52 29.10 14.08
CA GLY A 6 -7.93 27.81 14.46
C GLY A 6 -7.36 27.04 13.26
N ARG A 7 -7.95 27.23 12.07
CA ARG A 7 -7.47 26.69 10.79
C ARG A 7 -6.12 27.25 10.34
N THR A 8 -5.81 28.52 10.63
CA THR A 8 -4.49 29.10 10.34
C THR A 8 -3.38 28.58 11.26
N ALA A 9 -3.69 28.31 12.54
CA ALA A 9 -2.71 27.74 13.46
C ALA A 9 -2.38 26.28 13.13
N GLU A 10 -3.37 25.47 12.77
CA GLU A 10 -3.17 24.08 12.33
C GLU A 10 -2.33 24.01 11.04
N ALA A 11 -2.65 24.85 10.04
CA ALA A 11 -1.87 24.95 8.81
C ALA A 11 -0.40 25.36 9.09
N ALA A 12 -0.19 26.32 9.99
CA ALA A 12 1.15 26.77 10.38
C ALA A 12 1.95 25.67 11.12
N VAL A 13 1.31 24.87 11.97
CA VAL A 13 1.97 23.71 12.61
C VAL A 13 2.34 22.66 11.56
N ALA A 14 1.44 22.34 10.63
CA ALA A 14 1.71 21.39 9.57
C ALA A 14 2.86 21.86 8.65
N GLN A 15 2.90 23.16 8.34
CA GLN A 15 3.99 23.78 7.58
C GLN A 15 5.31 23.71 8.35
N ALA A 16 5.34 24.14 9.61
CA ALA A 16 6.54 24.06 10.45
C ALA A 16 7.02 22.60 10.64
N PHE A 17 6.11 21.62 10.68
CA PHE A 17 6.48 20.21 10.73
C PHE A 17 7.21 19.76 9.46
N ARG A 18 6.75 20.19 8.28
CA ARG A 18 7.40 19.87 7.00
C ARG A 18 8.75 20.58 6.85
N GLU A 19 8.83 21.85 7.23
CA GLU A 19 10.00 22.70 6.97
C GLU A 19 11.10 22.59 8.04
N GLU A 20 10.71 22.50 9.32
CA GLU A 20 11.64 22.73 10.44
C GLU A 20 12.05 21.45 11.17
N ARG A 21 11.19 20.42 11.18
CA ARG A 21 11.39 19.19 12.00
C ARG A 21 12.81 18.62 11.87
N ALA A 22 13.30 18.44 10.64
CA ALA A 22 14.61 17.83 10.41
C ALA A 22 15.76 18.66 10.99
N LEU A 23 15.66 19.99 10.97
CA LEU A 23 16.68 20.88 11.56
C LEU A 23 16.61 20.81 13.07
N VAL A 24 15.41 20.92 13.63
CA VAL A 24 15.20 20.86 15.08
C VAL A 24 15.71 19.53 15.65
N VAL A 25 15.40 18.41 15.02
CA VAL A 25 15.90 17.08 15.43
C VAL A 25 17.43 17.03 15.34
N ALA A 26 18.03 17.46 14.22
CA ALA A 26 19.48 17.48 14.04
C ALA A 26 20.20 18.30 15.13
N THR A 27 19.72 19.53 15.37
CA THR A 27 20.25 20.39 16.44
C THR A 27 20.07 19.76 17.81
N LEU A 28 18.93 19.13 18.10
CA LEU A 28 18.71 18.46 19.39
C LEU A 28 19.63 17.25 19.57
N ILE A 29 19.84 16.41 18.54
CA ILE A 29 20.78 15.27 18.62
C ILE A 29 22.19 15.77 18.91
N ARG A 30 22.64 16.85 18.25
CA ARG A 30 23.96 17.43 18.50
C ARG A 30 24.13 17.87 19.95
N VAL A 31 23.09 18.47 20.51
CA VAL A 31 23.09 19.07 21.84
C VAL A 31 22.94 18.00 22.93
N THR A 32 22.05 17.01 22.76
CA THR A 32 21.81 15.94 23.74
C THR A 32 22.80 14.78 23.64
N GLY A 33 23.37 14.53 22.46
CA GLY A 33 24.10 13.29 22.16
C GLY A 33 23.22 12.03 22.16
N ASP A 34 21.89 12.18 22.31
CA ASP A 34 20.95 11.08 22.40
C ASP A 34 19.80 11.26 21.39
N TRP A 35 19.72 10.31 20.46
CA TRP A 35 18.78 10.31 19.35
C TRP A 35 17.34 10.14 19.77
N ASP A 36 17.09 9.21 20.69
CA ASP A 36 15.72 8.87 21.11
C ASP A 36 15.17 10.03 21.95
N LEU A 37 15.99 10.56 22.86
CA LEU A 37 15.62 11.74 23.64
C LEU A 37 15.34 12.95 22.74
N ALA A 38 16.16 13.18 21.71
CA ALA A 38 15.96 14.28 20.76
C ALA A 38 14.63 14.14 20.01
N GLU A 39 14.35 12.97 19.43
CA GLU A 39 13.10 12.74 18.69
C GLU A 39 11.86 12.91 19.57
N GLU A 40 11.88 12.36 20.78
CA GLU A 40 10.76 12.47 21.72
C GLU A 40 10.53 13.91 22.18
N CYS A 41 11.61 14.66 22.47
CA CYS A 41 11.49 16.06 22.89
C CYS A 41 10.98 16.97 21.75
N VAL A 42 11.32 16.65 20.50
CA VAL A 42 10.77 17.36 19.34
C VAL A 42 9.30 17.03 19.13
N GLN A 43 8.90 15.75 19.25
CA GLN A 43 7.49 15.36 19.20
C GLN A 43 6.67 16.09 20.28
N ASP A 44 7.20 16.13 21.50
CA ASP A 44 6.62 16.87 22.62
C ASP A 44 6.48 18.38 22.33
N ALA A 45 7.47 18.98 21.66
CA ALA A 45 7.43 20.40 21.27
C ALA A 45 6.34 20.67 20.22
N PHE A 46 6.19 19.80 19.22
CA PHE A 46 5.08 19.89 18.25
C PHE A 46 3.72 19.63 18.90
N ALA A 47 3.61 18.66 19.80
CA ALA A 47 2.39 18.41 20.56
C ALA A 47 1.99 19.62 21.42
N LEU A 48 2.98 20.38 21.94
CA LEU A 48 2.71 21.65 22.61
C LEU A 48 2.27 22.73 21.63
N ALA A 49 2.94 22.86 20.48
CA ALA A 49 2.58 23.84 19.44
C ALA A 49 1.11 23.71 19.01
N VAL A 50 0.63 22.48 18.75
CA VAL A 50 -0.78 22.18 18.42
C VAL A 50 -1.74 22.70 19.50
N ARG A 51 -1.37 22.59 20.78
CA ARG A 51 -2.22 23.04 21.89
C ARG A 51 -2.13 24.55 22.13
N THR A 52 -0.96 25.16 21.96
CA THR A 52 -0.72 26.54 22.40
C THR A 52 -0.87 27.57 21.28
N TRP A 53 -0.49 27.28 20.04
CA TRP A 53 -0.52 28.27 18.96
C TRP A 53 -1.94 28.72 18.57
N PRO A 54 -2.99 27.87 18.61
CA PRO A 54 -4.36 28.36 18.40
C PRO A 54 -4.81 29.37 19.45
N ARG A 55 -4.33 29.24 20.70
CA ARG A 55 -4.68 30.13 21.82
C ARG A 55 -3.82 31.39 21.87
N ASP A 56 -2.51 31.23 21.70
CA ASP A 56 -1.49 32.25 21.97
C ASP A 56 -0.97 32.94 20.69
N GLY A 57 -1.39 32.43 19.53
CA GLY A 57 -0.91 32.83 18.22
C GLY A 57 0.35 32.07 17.77
N VAL A 58 0.54 32.02 16.45
CA VAL A 58 1.72 31.39 15.83
C VAL A 58 2.95 32.28 16.06
N PRO A 59 4.06 31.76 16.62
CA PRO A 59 5.28 32.53 16.80
C PRO A 59 5.84 33.05 15.47
N ALA A 60 6.42 34.26 15.46
CA ALA A 60 7.04 34.83 14.26
C ALA A 60 8.22 34.01 13.71
N ARG A 61 8.85 33.19 14.56
CA ARG A 61 9.90 32.23 14.17
C ARG A 61 9.58 30.84 14.73
N PRO A 62 8.72 30.05 14.05
CA PRO A 62 8.28 28.73 14.51
C PRO A 62 9.42 27.77 14.83
N GLY A 63 10.43 27.64 13.94
CA GLY A 63 11.57 26.75 14.16
C GLY A 63 12.40 27.07 15.40
N ALA A 64 12.62 28.37 15.69
CA ALA A 64 13.33 28.81 16.89
C ALA A 64 12.55 28.50 18.18
N TRP A 65 11.22 28.67 18.14
CA TRP A 65 10.34 28.31 19.25
C TRP A 65 10.34 26.80 19.51
N LEU A 66 10.25 26.00 18.44
CA LEU A 66 10.28 24.53 18.52
C LEU A 66 11.62 24.02 19.08
N THR A 67 12.75 24.56 18.60
CA THR A 67 14.09 24.22 19.09
C THR A 67 14.25 24.54 20.57
N THR A 68 13.83 25.73 20.98
CA THR A 68 13.90 26.15 22.38
C THR A 68 13.03 25.27 23.27
N THR A 69 11.80 24.98 22.83
CA THR A 69 10.85 24.15 23.58
C THR A 69 11.34 22.71 23.73
N ALA A 70 11.83 22.10 22.64
CA ALA A 70 12.41 20.76 22.66
C ALA A 70 13.65 20.69 23.55
N ARG A 71 14.53 21.71 23.51
CA ARG A 71 15.70 21.80 24.39
C ARG A 71 15.32 21.84 25.87
N ASN A 72 14.34 22.67 26.23
CA ASN A 72 13.87 22.77 27.61
C ASN A 72 13.28 21.43 28.10
N ARG A 73 12.49 20.76 27.26
CA ARG A 73 11.95 19.41 27.53
C ARG A 73 13.07 18.39 27.76
N ALA A 74 14.11 18.41 26.94
CA ALA A 74 15.26 17.51 27.09
C ALA A 74 15.99 17.73 28.41
N ILE A 75 16.23 19.01 28.78
CA ILE A 75 16.83 19.38 30.06
C ILE A 75 15.97 18.87 31.24
N ASP A 76 14.66 19.05 31.16
CA ASP A 76 13.74 18.62 32.21
C ASP A 76 13.71 17.10 32.39
N ARG A 77 13.72 16.33 31.30
CA ARG A 77 13.76 14.86 31.35
C ARG A 77 15.08 14.35 31.94
N ILE A 78 16.21 14.89 31.48
CA ILE A 78 17.53 14.53 32.03
C ILE A 78 17.61 14.83 33.53
N ARG A 79 17.01 15.94 33.98
CA ARG A 79 16.92 16.29 35.40
C ARG A 79 16.04 15.32 36.20
N ARG A 80 14.93 14.83 35.64
CA ARG A 80 13.99 13.93 36.33
C ARG A 80 14.48 12.48 36.42
N GLU A 81 15.20 12.00 35.42
CA GLU A 81 15.65 10.61 35.35
C GLU A 81 16.88 10.30 36.22
N THR A 82 17.50 11.29 36.85
CA THR A 82 18.86 11.14 37.39
C THR A 82 19.00 11.47 38.88
N VAL A 83 19.39 10.48 39.68
CA VAL A 83 20.05 10.66 41.00
C VAL A 83 21.55 10.37 40.85
N GLY A 84 22.40 11.39 40.61
CA GLY A 84 23.87 11.21 40.56
C GLY A 84 24.69 12.33 39.89
N ALA A 85 25.89 12.60 40.41
CA ALA A 85 26.76 13.74 40.04
C ALA A 85 27.41 13.68 38.63
N GLY A 86 27.51 12.49 38.02
CA GLY A 86 28.13 12.30 36.69
C GLY A 86 27.34 12.95 35.55
N LYS A 87 26.00 12.84 35.58
CA LYS A 87 25.11 13.38 34.54
C LYS A 87 24.62 14.81 34.80
N LEU A 88 24.81 15.36 36.01
CA LEU A 88 24.65 16.79 36.27
C LEU A 88 25.60 17.65 35.40
N ARG A 89 26.76 17.10 35.02
CA ARG A 89 27.68 17.72 34.05
C ARG A 89 27.14 17.69 32.62
N GLU A 90 26.41 16.65 32.22
CA GLU A 90 25.74 16.57 30.91
C GLU A 90 24.58 17.57 30.83
N ALA A 91 23.76 17.66 31.89
CA ALA A 91 22.72 18.70 31.99
C ALA A 91 23.31 20.12 31.97
N ALA A 92 24.48 20.33 32.58
CA ALA A 92 25.18 21.63 32.54
C ALA A 92 25.72 21.99 31.14
N ARG A 93 26.10 21.00 30.31
CA ARG A 93 26.51 21.23 28.91
C ARG A 93 25.35 21.74 28.03
N LEU A 94 24.12 21.35 28.35
CA LEU A 94 22.89 21.80 27.66
C LEU A 94 22.47 23.24 27.99
N ILE A 95 23.00 23.79 29.10
CA ILE A 95 22.66 25.13 29.61
C ILE A 95 23.56 26.20 28.98
N VAL A 96 24.69 25.83 28.38
CA VAL A 96 25.58 26.77 27.70
C VAL A 96 24.85 27.33 26.46
N PRO A 97 24.64 28.66 26.37
CA PRO A 97 24.08 29.26 25.16
C PRO A 97 25.02 29.02 23.99
N GLU A 98 24.50 28.49 22.90
CA GLU A 98 25.24 28.56 21.64
C GLU A 98 25.22 30.01 21.16
N GLU A 99 26.39 30.62 21.05
CA GLU A 99 26.50 31.86 20.32
C GLU A 99 26.14 31.59 18.85
N PRO A 100 25.21 32.37 18.26
CA PRO A 100 24.85 32.20 16.86
C PRO A 100 26.07 32.52 15.98
N GLY A 101 26.67 31.50 15.39
CA GLY A 101 27.80 31.63 14.46
C GLY A 101 29.07 30.83 14.80
N ASN A 102 29.13 30.11 15.94
CA ASN A 102 30.32 29.33 16.26
C ASN A 102 30.36 28.03 15.44
N THR A 103 31.06 28.08 14.31
CA THR A 103 31.53 26.89 13.61
C THR A 103 32.47 26.14 14.55
N ASP A 104 32.17 24.88 14.86
CA ASP A 104 33.18 24.00 15.46
C ASP A 104 34.38 23.81 14.50
N GLU A 105 35.42 23.08 14.93
CA GLU A 105 36.64 22.79 14.15
C GLU A 105 36.40 22.21 12.74
N SER A 106 35.18 21.79 12.38
CA SER A 106 34.84 21.28 11.05
C SER A 106 34.34 22.35 10.04
N GLY A 107 34.07 23.58 10.47
CA GLY A 107 33.76 24.70 9.56
C GLY A 107 32.41 24.64 8.81
N VAL A 108 31.58 23.62 9.06
CA VAL A 108 30.28 23.44 8.37
C VAL A 108 29.14 24.11 9.17
N PRO A 109 28.41 25.11 8.62
CA PRO A 109 27.35 25.81 9.35
C PRO A 109 26.07 24.98 9.59
N ASP A 110 25.97 23.78 9.00
CA ASP A 110 24.72 23.06 8.82
C ASP A 110 24.59 21.77 9.65
N ASP A 111 23.65 21.76 10.61
CA ASP A 111 23.37 20.62 11.48
C ASP A 111 22.80 19.40 10.74
N ARG A 112 22.08 19.60 9.63
CA ARG A 112 21.51 18.50 8.82
C ARG A 112 22.61 17.81 8.02
N LEU A 113 23.53 18.56 7.41
CA LEU A 113 24.68 17.96 6.70
C LEU A 113 25.58 17.18 7.68
N ARG A 114 25.79 17.70 8.90
CA ARG A 114 26.48 16.97 9.99
C ARG A 114 25.79 15.65 10.31
N LEU A 115 24.45 15.66 10.38
CA LEU A 115 23.68 14.44 10.59
C LEU A 115 23.87 13.43 9.46
N ILE A 116 23.88 13.87 8.20
CA ILE A 116 24.12 12.98 7.06
C ILE A 116 25.49 12.30 7.18
N PHE A 117 26.56 13.06 7.46
CA PHE A 117 27.90 12.49 7.64
C PHE A 117 28.01 11.54 8.84
N THR A 118 27.23 11.80 9.89
CA THR A 118 27.13 10.92 11.07
C THR A 118 26.41 9.62 10.72
N CYS A 119 25.28 9.71 10.00
CA CYS A 119 24.56 8.55 9.46
C CYS A 119 25.42 7.74 8.48
N CYS A 120 26.25 8.38 7.66
CA CYS A 120 27.09 7.76 6.65
C CYS A 120 28.43 7.24 7.19
N HIS A 121 28.51 6.91 8.48
CA HIS A 121 29.75 6.39 9.07
C HIS A 121 30.07 4.97 8.56
N PRO A 122 31.31 4.68 8.13
CA PRO A 122 31.71 3.34 7.63
C PRO A 122 31.52 2.18 8.62
N ALA A 123 31.25 2.46 9.89
CA ALA A 123 30.98 1.46 10.90
C ALA A 123 29.54 0.90 10.79
N LEU A 124 28.68 1.54 10.01
CA LEU A 124 27.29 1.20 9.79
C LEU A 124 27.13 0.57 8.40
N ALA A 125 26.25 -0.43 8.27
CA ALA A 125 25.93 -1.00 6.97
C ALA A 125 25.26 0.04 6.07
N VAL A 126 25.61 0.10 4.78
CA VAL A 126 25.17 1.14 3.84
C VAL A 126 23.65 1.32 3.83
N GLU A 127 22.91 0.21 3.86
CA GLU A 127 21.46 0.22 3.87
C GLU A 127 20.89 0.84 5.15
N ALA A 128 21.58 0.67 6.28
CA ALA A 128 21.22 1.26 7.55
C ALA A 128 21.57 2.76 7.62
N GLN A 129 22.67 3.18 6.98
CA GLN A 129 23.06 4.59 6.86
C GLN A 129 21.96 5.39 6.15
N VAL A 130 21.54 4.87 4.99
CA VAL A 130 20.54 5.50 4.13
C VAL A 130 19.16 5.48 4.79
N ALA A 131 18.74 4.35 5.36
CA ALA A 131 17.46 4.26 6.07
C ALA A 131 17.37 5.25 7.25
N LEU A 132 18.42 5.36 8.07
CA LEU A 132 18.44 6.29 9.20
C LEU A 132 18.36 7.75 8.74
N ALA A 133 19.09 8.10 7.68
CA ALA A 133 19.07 9.43 7.12
C ALA A 133 17.68 9.78 6.56
N LEU A 134 17.04 8.90 5.80
CA LEU A 134 15.69 9.11 5.28
C LEU A 134 14.64 9.25 6.40
N ARG A 135 14.71 8.42 7.45
CA ARG A 135 13.79 8.52 8.60
C ARG A 135 13.90 9.88 9.30
N THR A 136 15.11 10.36 9.44
CA THR A 136 15.40 11.47 10.35
C THR A 136 15.32 12.82 9.65
N LEU A 137 15.87 12.89 8.44
CA LEU A 137 15.96 14.12 7.65
C LEU A 137 14.79 14.28 6.70
N ALA A 138 14.38 13.21 6.02
CA ALA A 138 13.28 13.26 5.06
C ALA A 138 11.91 13.02 5.72
N GLY A 139 11.89 12.57 6.97
CA GLY A 139 10.66 12.36 7.74
C GLY A 139 9.83 11.16 7.27
N LEU A 140 10.37 10.30 6.39
CA LEU A 140 9.64 9.11 5.92
C LEU A 140 9.27 8.21 7.10
N SER A 141 8.08 7.64 7.01
CA SER A 141 7.62 6.53 7.85
C SER A 141 8.52 5.31 7.67
N THR A 142 8.54 4.43 8.68
CA THR A 142 9.23 3.14 8.58
C THR A 142 8.69 2.34 7.39
N ALA A 143 7.36 2.39 7.15
CA ALA A 143 6.71 1.81 5.99
C ALA A 143 7.21 2.36 4.64
N GLU A 144 7.32 3.69 4.49
CA GLU A 144 7.85 4.32 3.28
C GLU A 144 9.31 3.89 3.01
N ILE A 145 10.15 3.87 4.05
CA ILE A 145 11.55 3.42 3.92
C ILE A 145 11.61 1.93 3.63
N ALA A 146 10.78 1.11 4.28
CA ALA A 146 10.73 -0.33 4.03
C ALA A 146 10.38 -0.65 2.57
N ARG A 147 9.41 0.06 2.00
CA ARG A 147 9.06 -0.01 0.56
C ARG A 147 10.23 0.40 -0.34
N ALA A 148 10.90 1.51 -0.04
CA ALA A 148 12.05 1.97 -0.82
C ALA A 148 13.21 0.95 -0.84
N PHE A 149 13.33 0.14 0.21
CA PHE A 149 14.34 -0.92 0.34
C PHE A 149 13.85 -2.31 -0.06
N LEU A 150 12.58 -2.45 -0.48
CA LEU A 150 11.93 -3.72 -0.79
C LEU A 150 12.07 -4.75 0.34
N VAL A 151 11.89 -4.32 1.59
CA VAL A 151 11.88 -5.19 2.78
C VAL A 151 10.59 -5.02 3.58
N PRO A 152 10.18 -6.02 4.40
CA PRO A 152 9.06 -5.86 5.32
C PRO A 152 9.26 -4.71 6.32
N GLU A 153 8.19 -4.00 6.68
CA GLU A 153 8.24 -2.91 7.66
C GLU A 153 8.84 -3.32 9.02
N PRO A 154 8.52 -4.50 9.61
CA PRO A 154 9.17 -4.94 10.84
C PRO A 154 10.69 -5.10 10.71
N THR A 155 11.17 -5.56 9.55
CA THR A 155 12.60 -5.68 9.25
C THR A 155 13.28 -4.30 9.24
N MET A 156 12.64 -3.31 8.62
CA MET A 156 13.14 -1.94 8.61
C MET A 156 13.11 -1.31 10.00
N SER A 157 12.04 -1.53 10.78
CA SER A 157 11.92 -1.06 12.16
C SER A 157 13.07 -1.59 13.03
N GLN A 158 13.32 -2.90 12.98
CA GLN A 158 14.44 -3.52 13.70
C GLN A 158 15.79 -2.98 13.22
N ARG A 159 15.95 -2.74 11.91
CA ARG A 159 17.18 -2.17 11.33
C ARG A 159 17.45 -0.75 11.88
N LEU A 160 16.42 0.10 11.94
CA LEU A 160 16.50 1.46 12.50
C LEU A 160 16.85 1.46 14.00
N VAL A 161 16.28 0.54 14.79
CA VAL A 161 16.64 0.40 16.22
C VAL A 161 18.09 -0.04 16.39
N ARG A 162 18.54 -1.04 15.61
CA ARG A 162 19.91 -1.58 15.68
C ARG A 162 20.94 -0.53 15.28
N VAL A 163 20.68 0.28 14.25
CA VAL A 163 21.64 1.31 13.79
C VAL A 163 21.78 2.44 14.81
N LYS A 164 20.66 2.93 15.39
CA LYS A 164 20.70 3.92 16.49
C LYS A 164 21.49 3.40 17.69
N ARG A 165 21.25 2.14 18.09
CA ARG A 165 22.01 1.48 19.16
C ARG A 165 23.49 1.37 18.83
N LYS A 166 23.86 1.06 17.58
CA LYS A 166 25.26 0.95 17.14
C LYS A 166 25.97 2.30 17.18
N ILE A 167 25.31 3.39 16.76
CA ILE A 167 25.84 4.76 16.88
C ILE A 167 26.16 5.10 18.34
N ARG A 168 25.21 4.85 19.25
CA ARG A 168 25.39 5.07 20.70
C ARG A 168 26.52 4.22 21.27
N THR A 169 26.55 2.92 20.96
CA THR A 169 27.53 1.97 21.52
C THR A 169 28.94 2.23 21.01
N ALA A 170 29.09 2.59 19.73
CA ALA A 170 30.40 2.88 19.13
C ALA A 170 30.90 4.30 19.42
N GLY A 171 30.10 5.14 20.09
CA GLY A 171 30.47 6.52 20.41
C GLY A 171 30.75 7.37 19.16
N ILE A 172 30.01 7.13 18.08
CA ILE A 172 30.23 7.84 16.81
C ILE A 172 29.97 9.34 17.04
N PRO A 173 30.97 10.22 16.84
CA PRO A 173 30.82 11.63 17.13
C PRO A 173 29.88 12.31 16.14
N TYR A 174 28.97 13.13 16.65
CA TYR A 174 28.10 13.98 15.84
C TYR A 174 28.90 15.18 15.31
N ARG A 175 29.57 15.00 14.17
CA ARG A 175 30.34 16.06 13.49
C ARG A 175 30.55 15.70 12.02
N VAL A 176 30.84 16.72 11.20
CA VAL A 176 31.47 16.48 9.90
C VAL A 176 32.90 15.98 10.13
N PRO A 177 33.31 14.87 9.52
CA PRO A 177 34.66 14.38 9.66
C PRO A 177 35.68 15.37 9.07
N PRO A 178 36.94 15.38 9.53
CA PRO A 178 37.99 16.17 8.91
C PRO A 178 38.16 15.80 7.43
N ALA A 179 38.62 16.74 6.60
CA ALA A 179 38.60 16.65 5.14
C ALA A 179 39.14 15.32 4.56
N HIS A 180 40.20 14.76 5.15
CA HIS A 180 40.80 13.50 4.71
C HIS A 180 39.91 12.24 4.93
N LEU A 181 38.86 12.34 5.74
CA LEU A 181 37.88 11.29 6.00
C LEU A 181 36.53 11.56 5.29
N LEU A 182 36.39 12.64 4.52
CA LEU A 182 35.19 12.88 3.73
C LEU A 182 35.03 11.88 2.57
N PRO A 183 36.09 11.51 1.81
CA PRO A 183 35.96 10.61 0.66
C PRO A 183 35.40 9.23 1.02
N GLU A 184 35.75 8.67 2.18
CA GLU A 184 35.25 7.36 2.64
C GLU A 184 33.73 7.33 2.86
N ARG A 185 33.08 8.49 3.03
CA ARG A 185 31.64 8.61 3.29
C ARG A 185 30.86 9.17 2.11
N LEU A 186 31.58 9.78 1.16
CA LEU A 186 31.00 10.59 0.11
C LEU A 186 29.96 9.82 -0.72
N ALA A 187 30.25 8.58 -1.10
CA ALA A 187 29.33 7.77 -1.88
C ALA A 187 27.97 7.57 -1.20
N ALA A 188 27.96 7.36 0.13
CA ALA A 188 26.74 7.21 0.92
C ALA A 188 26.02 8.56 1.12
N VAL A 189 26.77 9.64 1.37
CA VAL A 189 26.23 11.00 1.47
C VAL A 189 25.51 11.40 0.19
N LEU A 190 26.13 11.18 -0.97
CA LEU A 190 25.52 11.43 -2.28
C LEU A 190 24.27 10.56 -2.49
N GLY A 191 24.30 9.29 -2.06
CA GLY A 191 23.13 8.41 -2.09
C GLY A 191 21.96 8.94 -1.26
N VAL A 192 22.23 9.40 -0.03
CA VAL A 192 21.22 10.02 0.84
C VAL A 192 20.64 11.28 0.23
N LEU A 193 21.49 12.19 -0.26
CA LEU A 193 21.04 13.43 -0.90
C LEU A 193 20.20 13.14 -2.14
N TYR A 194 20.62 12.20 -2.97
CA TYR A 194 19.87 11.77 -4.15
C TYR A 194 18.48 11.23 -3.80
N LEU A 195 18.38 10.37 -2.78
CA LEU A 195 17.10 9.82 -2.35
C LEU A 195 16.20 10.85 -1.67
N LEU A 196 16.77 11.76 -0.87
CA LEU A 196 16.08 12.91 -0.29
C LEU A 196 15.46 13.79 -1.39
N PHE A 197 16.23 14.07 -2.43
CA PHE A 197 15.76 14.82 -3.59
C PHE A 197 14.66 14.06 -4.33
N ASN A 198 14.85 12.77 -4.62
CA ASN A 198 13.87 11.97 -5.34
C ASN A 198 12.52 11.92 -4.62
N GLU A 199 12.51 11.76 -3.29
CA GLU A 199 11.26 11.79 -2.51
C GLU A 199 10.59 13.17 -2.56
N GLY A 200 11.36 14.25 -2.61
CA GLY A 200 10.83 15.59 -2.82
C GLY A 200 10.30 15.82 -4.24
N TYR A 201 10.93 15.21 -5.22
CA TYR A 201 10.70 15.42 -6.64
C TYR A 201 9.58 14.55 -7.22
N THR A 202 9.40 13.33 -6.70
CA THR A 202 8.33 12.40 -7.03
C THR A 202 8.06 11.57 -5.76
N ALA A 203 7.02 11.97 -5.01
CA ALA A 203 6.70 11.36 -3.74
C ALA A 203 6.36 9.88 -3.92
N SER A 204 6.88 9.03 -3.02
CA SER A 204 6.66 7.58 -3.12
C SER A 204 5.26 7.15 -2.67
N ALA A 205 4.55 8.02 -1.93
CA ALA A 205 3.18 7.83 -1.49
C ALA A 205 2.54 9.15 -1.03
N GLY A 206 1.21 9.14 -0.98
CA GLY A 206 0.39 10.25 -0.48
C GLY A 206 -0.48 10.88 -1.57
N PRO A 207 -1.21 11.96 -1.20
CA PRO A 207 -2.09 12.67 -2.13
C PRO A 207 -1.31 13.48 -3.18
N ASP A 208 -0.13 13.99 -2.81
CA ASP A 208 0.66 14.91 -3.64
C ASP A 208 1.77 14.18 -4.41
N LEU A 209 1.98 14.55 -5.68
CA LEU A 209 3.08 14.03 -6.51
C LEU A 209 4.45 14.58 -6.07
N GLN A 210 4.49 15.77 -5.46
CA GLN A 210 5.73 16.48 -5.14
C GLN A 210 5.72 17.02 -3.71
N ARG A 211 6.90 17.04 -3.07
CA ARG A 211 7.17 17.73 -1.81
C ARG A 211 8.28 18.77 -2.08
N PRO A 212 7.94 19.92 -2.69
CA PRO A 212 8.92 20.85 -3.25
C PRO A 212 9.92 21.37 -2.20
N ASP A 213 9.47 21.58 -0.96
CA ASP A 213 10.33 22.01 0.15
C ASP A 213 11.45 21.00 0.45
N LEU A 214 11.13 19.70 0.34
CA LEU A 214 12.09 18.62 0.56
C LEU A 214 13.15 18.57 -0.55
N ALA A 215 12.73 18.77 -1.81
CA ALA A 215 13.64 18.86 -2.94
C ALA A 215 14.54 20.11 -2.86
N ALA A 216 13.96 21.26 -2.48
CA ALA A 216 14.71 22.50 -2.28
C ALA A 216 15.76 22.36 -1.17
N GLU A 217 15.42 21.64 -0.09
CA GLU A 217 16.36 21.35 0.98
C GLU A 217 17.50 20.43 0.53
N ALA A 218 17.22 19.39 -0.26
CA ALA A 218 18.26 18.54 -0.83
C ALA A 218 19.23 19.34 -1.72
N ILE A 219 18.71 20.26 -2.53
CA ILE A 219 19.50 21.19 -3.35
C ILE A 219 20.38 22.09 -2.47
N ARG A 220 19.82 22.64 -1.38
CA ARG A 220 20.57 23.48 -0.45
C ARG A 220 21.72 22.71 0.20
N LEU A 221 21.48 21.47 0.63
CA LEU A 221 22.51 20.61 1.20
C LEU A 221 23.58 20.20 0.17
N ALA A 222 23.17 19.91 -1.06
CA ALA A 222 24.10 19.62 -2.17
C ALA A 222 25.01 20.83 -2.48
N ARG A 223 24.46 22.06 -2.43
CA ARG A 223 25.22 23.30 -2.58
C ARG A 223 26.27 23.49 -1.48
N VAL A 224 25.90 23.23 -0.22
CA VAL A 224 26.86 23.28 0.91
C VAL A 224 27.94 22.22 0.72
N LEU A 225 27.58 21.00 0.31
CA LEU A 225 28.55 19.93 0.04
C LEU A 225 29.50 20.29 -1.12
N ALA A 226 28.99 20.90 -2.19
CA ALA A 226 29.80 21.36 -3.32
C ALA A 226 30.81 22.46 -2.91
N SER A 227 30.44 23.31 -1.96
CA SER A 227 31.34 24.33 -1.40
C SER A 227 32.38 23.71 -0.46
N LEU A 228 32.03 22.65 0.26
CA LEU A 228 32.94 21.91 1.14
C LEU A 228 33.94 21.05 0.36
N MET A 229 33.53 20.49 -0.79
CA MET A 229 34.31 19.56 -1.61
C MET A 229 34.34 20.02 -3.08
N PRO A 230 34.94 21.19 -3.41
CA PRO A 230 34.91 21.75 -4.76
C PRO A 230 35.67 20.91 -5.79
N ASP A 231 36.57 20.04 -5.34
CA ASP A 231 37.35 19.16 -6.20
C ASP A 231 36.65 17.83 -6.56
N GLU A 232 35.54 17.50 -5.91
CA GLU A 232 34.80 16.26 -6.14
C GLU A 232 33.76 16.44 -7.26
N THR A 233 34.04 15.89 -8.44
CA THR A 233 33.19 16.05 -9.64
C THR A 233 31.81 15.43 -9.49
N GLU A 234 31.68 14.31 -8.77
CA GLU A 234 30.38 13.68 -8.53
C GLU A 234 29.48 14.48 -7.59
N VAL A 235 30.05 15.33 -6.72
CA VAL A 235 29.27 16.29 -5.93
C VAL A 235 28.66 17.34 -6.84
N ALA A 236 29.47 17.92 -7.73
CA ALA A 236 29.00 18.88 -8.72
C ALA A 236 27.98 18.24 -9.69
N GLY A 237 28.21 17.00 -10.11
CA GLY A 237 27.29 16.22 -10.95
C GLY A 237 25.93 15.99 -10.30
N LEU A 238 25.89 15.55 -9.04
CA LEU A 238 24.62 15.38 -8.31
C LEU A 238 23.91 16.72 -8.10
N PHE A 239 24.65 17.77 -7.75
CA PHE A 239 24.06 19.09 -7.56
C PHE A 239 23.46 19.64 -8.86
N ALA A 240 24.17 19.49 -9.98
CA ALA A 240 23.67 19.83 -11.31
C ALA A 240 22.41 19.04 -11.68
N LEU A 241 22.40 17.72 -11.44
CA LEU A 241 21.24 16.86 -11.68
C LEU A 241 19.99 17.38 -10.95
N MET A 242 20.14 17.70 -9.66
CA MET A 242 19.02 18.19 -8.85
C MET A 242 18.49 19.54 -9.37
N LEU A 243 19.37 20.48 -9.71
CA LEU A 243 18.97 21.77 -10.28
C LEU A 243 18.20 21.60 -11.61
N LEU A 244 18.75 20.80 -12.53
CA LEU A 244 18.16 20.57 -13.85
C LEU A 244 16.79 19.88 -13.74
N GLN A 245 16.65 18.91 -12.84
CA GLN A 245 15.37 18.25 -12.60
C GLN A 245 14.36 19.17 -11.89
N HIS A 246 14.80 19.95 -10.90
CA HIS A 246 13.93 20.83 -10.14
C HIS A 246 13.50 22.07 -10.93
N ALA A 247 14.22 22.44 -11.99
CA ALA A 247 13.87 23.57 -12.83
C ALA A 247 12.48 23.47 -13.49
N ARG A 248 11.97 22.25 -13.69
CA ARG A 248 10.65 21.98 -14.26
C ARG A 248 9.53 21.77 -13.23
N ARG A 249 9.80 21.97 -11.93
CA ARG A 249 8.86 21.63 -10.83
C ARG A 249 7.46 22.25 -11.04
N ASP A 250 7.39 23.50 -11.46
CA ASP A 250 6.15 24.30 -11.55
C ASP A 250 5.24 23.92 -12.73
N THR A 251 5.68 22.97 -13.57
CA THR A 251 4.93 22.50 -14.75
C THR A 251 4.71 20.99 -14.77
N ARG A 252 5.12 20.28 -13.72
CA ARG A 252 4.94 18.83 -13.59
C ARG A 252 3.54 18.41 -13.12
N VAL A 253 2.80 19.34 -12.55
CA VAL A 253 1.43 19.13 -12.08
C VAL A 253 0.52 20.27 -12.55
N THR A 254 -0.75 19.97 -12.78
CA THR A 254 -1.78 21.00 -13.00
C THR A 254 -2.12 21.71 -11.68
N SER A 255 -2.93 22.77 -11.74
CA SER A 255 -3.48 23.42 -10.53
C SER A 255 -4.31 22.47 -9.67
N ASP A 256 -4.87 21.41 -10.28
CA ASP A 256 -5.69 20.40 -9.61
C ASP A 256 -4.84 19.23 -9.07
N GLY A 257 -3.52 19.28 -9.24
CA GLY A 257 -2.58 18.26 -8.76
C GLY A 257 -2.35 17.09 -9.72
N ASP A 258 -2.92 17.12 -10.94
CA ASP A 258 -2.77 16.05 -11.92
C ASP A 258 -1.37 16.04 -12.54
N LEU A 259 -0.82 14.85 -12.76
CA LEU A 259 0.48 14.66 -13.40
C LEU A 259 0.48 15.15 -14.85
N VAL A 260 1.52 15.93 -15.21
CA VAL A 260 1.76 16.43 -16.58
C VAL A 260 3.02 15.74 -17.18
N PRO A 261 2.86 14.89 -18.22
CA PRO A 261 3.96 14.26 -18.95
C PRO A 261 4.92 15.27 -19.57
N LEU A 262 6.20 14.92 -19.70
CA LEU A 262 7.26 15.83 -20.16
C LEU A 262 7.03 16.48 -21.54
N ASP A 263 6.35 15.79 -22.44
CA ASP A 263 5.96 16.27 -23.76
C ASP A 263 4.76 17.24 -23.72
N GLU A 264 4.00 17.24 -22.63
CA GLU A 264 2.85 18.12 -22.38
C GLU A 264 3.18 19.31 -21.47
N GLN A 265 4.38 19.35 -20.88
CA GLN A 265 4.80 20.45 -19.98
C GLN A 265 5.02 21.76 -20.75
N ASP A 266 4.54 22.86 -20.19
CA ASP A 266 4.87 24.20 -20.66
C ASP A 266 6.34 24.53 -20.32
N ARG A 267 7.22 24.32 -21.30
CA ARG A 267 8.67 24.51 -21.11
C ARG A 267 9.09 25.98 -20.99
N THR A 268 8.22 26.93 -21.36
CA THR A 268 8.51 28.37 -21.23
C THR A 268 8.51 28.83 -19.77
N ARG A 269 7.88 28.06 -18.89
CA ARG A 269 7.81 28.29 -17.44
C ARG A 269 8.91 27.59 -16.65
N TRP A 270 9.86 26.92 -17.31
CA TRP A 270 10.98 26.31 -16.62
C TRP A 270 11.94 27.36 -16.05
N ASP A 271 12.52 27.05 -14.90
CA ASP A 271 13.45 27.91 -14.19
C ASP A 271 14.79 28.02 -14.94
N THR A 272 14.91 29.04 -15.78
CA THR A 272 16.09 29.26 -16.63
C THR A 272 17.35 29.55 -15.82
N ALA A 273 17.22 30.13 -14.62
CA ALA A 273 18.35 30.37 -13.73
C ALA A 273 18.91 29.05 -13.18
N ALA A 274 18.04 28.16 -12.70
CA ALA A 274 18.45 26.83 -12.25
C ALA A 274 19.05 25.98 -13.38
N ILE A 275 18.49 26.07 -14.61
CA ILE A 275 19.05 25.39 -15.79
C ILE A 275 20.45 25.91 -16.10
N THR A 276 20.62 27.24 -16.14
CA THR A 276 21.92 27.87 -16.45
C THR A 276 22.98 27.47 -15.43
N GLU A 277 22.64 27.51 -14.14
CA GLU A 277 23.53 27.10 -13.05
C GLU A 277 23.88 25.60 -13.15
N GLY A 278 22.88 24.73 -13.31
CA GLY A 278 23.06 23.29 -13.41
C GLY A 278 23.94 22.89 -14.59
N THR A 279 23.71 23.47 -15.77
CA THR A 279 24.51 23.22 -16.97
C THR A 279 25.96 23.69 -16.78
N ALA A 280 26.18 24.87 -16.20
CA ALA A 280 27.54 25.38 -15.95
C ALA A 280 28.34 24.49 -14.98
N LEU A 281 27.68 23.99 -13.92
CA LEU A 281 28.28 23.03 -12.98
C LEU A 281 28.62 21.70 -13.67
N LEU A 282 27.70 21.17 -14.46
CA LEU A 282 27.90 19.93 -15.21
C LEU A 282 29.06 20.04 -16.19
N GLU A 283 29.11 21.11 -16.99
CA GLU A 283 30.20 21.34 -17.94
C GLU A 283 31.56 21.44 -17.24
N ALA A 284 31.61 22.08 -16.06
CA ALA A 284 32.82 22.15 -15.25
C ALA A 284 33.27 20.77 -14.74
N ALA A 285 32.33 19.93 -14.30
CA ALA A 285 32.62 18.57 -13.85
C ALA A 285 33.13 17.69 -15.01
N LEU A 286 32.42 17.71 -16.15
CA LEU A 286 32.76 16.88 -17.32
C LEU A 286 34.13 17.21 -17.93
N ARG A 287 34.59 18.47 -17.83
CA ARG A 287 35.94 18.88 -18.30
C ARG A 287 37.08 18.12 -17.61
N ARG A 288 36.85 17.51 -16.45
CA ARG A 288 37.85 16.68 -15.75
C ARG A 288 38.06 15.30 -16.37
N GLY A 289 37.19 14.86 -17.29
CA GLY A 289 37.43 13.65 -18.10
C GLY A 289 37.10 12.31 -17.43
N GLU A 290 36.51 12.31 -16.23
CA GLU A 290 36.13 11.11 -15.48
C GLU A 290 34.64 11.19 -15.07
N PRO A 291 33.70 10.95 -16.01
CA PRO A 291 32.28 11.04 -15.72
C PRO A 291 31.83 9.87 -14.84
N GLY A 292 31.21 10.18 -13.69
CA GLY A 292 30.53 9.21 -12.84
C GLY A 292 29.02 9.20 -13.02
N ARG A 293 28.33 8.39 -12.21
CA ARG A 293 26.90 8.10 -12.38
C ARG A 293 26.02 9.35 -12.31
N TYR A 294 26.33 10.29 -11.42
CA TYR A 294 25.51 11.49 -11.26
C TYR A 294 25.79 12.52 -12.34
N GLN A 295 27.03 12.63 -12.81
CA GLN A 295 27.36 13.44 -13.98
C GLN A 295 26.63 12.94 -15.24
N ILE A 296 26.57 11.63 -15.46
CA ILE A 296 25.84 11.05 -16.61
C ILE A 296 24.34 11.30 -16.49
N GLN A 297 23.76 11.10 -15.31
CA GLN A 297 22.34 11.43 -15.07
C GLN A 297 22.05 12.92 -15.27
N ALA A 298 22.94 13.81 -14.83
CA ALA A 298 22.83 15.25 -15.06
C ALA A 298 22.90 15.58 -16.55
N ALA A 299 23.78 14.92 -17.30
CA ALA A 299 23.84 15.08 -18.76
C ALA A 299 22.54 14.64 -19.44
N ILE A 300 21.93 13.53 -19.01
CA ILE A 300 20.61 13.12 -19.49
C ILE A 300 19.57 14.21 -19.20
N ALA A 301 19.56 14.77 -17.99
CA ALA A 301 18.63 15.84 -17.63
C ALA A 301 18.86 17.11 -18.47
N ALA A 302 20.12 17.46 -18.76
CA ALA A 302 20.49 18.62 -19.58
C ALA A 302 20.07 18.50 -21.04
N CYS A 303 19.91 17.27 -21.58
CA CYS A 303 19.38 17.05 -22.93
C CYS A 303 17.89 17.38 -23.08
N HIS A 304 17.17 17.65 -21.99
CA HIS A 304 15.82 18.19 -22.03
C HIS A 304 15.88 19.72 -21.97
N THR A 305 15.65 20.37 -23.11
CA THR A 305 15.71 21.83 -23.25
C THR A 305 14.31 22.42 -23.50
N PRO A 306 14.14 23.75 -23.37
CA PRO A 306 12.91 24.41 -23.76
C PRO A 306 12.48 24.14 -25.21
N GLU A 307 13.43 23.94 -26.12
CA GLU A 307 13.20 23.73 -27.55
C GLU A 307 12.85 22.27 -27.89
N GLY A 308 13.26 21.30 -27.07
CA GLY A 308 13.09 19.89 -27.42
C GLY A 308 13.87 18.94 -26.52
N SER A 309 13.90 17.67 -26.90
CA SER A 309 14.69 16.67 -26.18
C SER A 309 15.51 15.88 -27.19
N ASP A 310 16.82 15.82 -26.98
CA ASP A 310 17.73 15.06 -27.83
C ASP A 310 17.67 13.58 -27.46
N TRP A 311 16.61 12.89 -27.93
CA TRP A 311 16.38 11.48 -27.62
C TRP A 311 17.52 10.55 -28.08
N PRO A 312 18.14 10.73 -29.27
CA PRO A 312 19.34 9.97 -29.63
C PRO A 312 20.48 10.12 -28.62
N GLN A 313 20.79 11.33 -28.19
CA GLN A 313 21.82 11.56 -27.17
C GLN A 313 21.43 10.96 -25.82
N ILE A 314 20.17 11.13 -25.39
CA ILE A 314 19.65 10.55 -24.14
C ILE A 314 19.77 9.03 -24.16
N ALA A 315 19.42 8.36 -25.27
CA ALA A 315 19.56 6.91 -25.40
C ALA A 315 21.02 6.45 -25.33
N GLY A 316 21.94 7.21 -25.93
CA GLY A 316 23.39 6.98 -25.81
C GLY A 316 23.89 7.12 -24.38
N LEU A 317 23.49 8.19 -23.68
CA LEU A 317 23.87 8.44 -22.29
C LEU A 317 23.31 7.40 -21.32
N TYR A 318 22.09 6.89 -21.54
CA TYR A 318 21.59 5.73 -20.78
C TYR A 318 22.40 4.46 -21.05
N GLY A 319 22.92 4.29 -22.27
CA GLY A 319 23.89 3.23 -22.59
C GLY A 319 25.19 3.35 -21.79
N GLU A 320 25.72 4.56 -21.64
CA GLU A 320 26.87 4.82 -20.77
C GLU A 320 26.53 4.61 -19.29
N LEU A 321 25.37 5.10 -18.83
CA LEU A 321 24.93 4.94 -17.44
C LEU A 321 24.82 3.47 -17.04
N LEU A 322 24.38 2.58 -17.92
CA LEU A 322 24.31 1.13 -17.66
C LEU A 322 25.67 0.51 -17.35
N LYS A 323 26.78 1.07 -17.87
CA LYS A 323 28.13 0.60 -17.53
C LYS A 323 28.50 0.91 -16.07
N HIS A 324 27.92 1.96 -15.51
CA HIS A 324 28.13 2.37 -14.11
C HIS A 324 27.06 1.82 -13.16
N LEU A 325 25.82 1.64 -13.63
CA LEU A 325 24.66 1.27 -12.84
C LEU A 325 23.76 0.28 -13.62
N PRO A 326 24.16 -1.00 -13.74
CA PRO A 326 23.43 -2.02 -14.48
C PRO A 326 22.22 -2.50 -13.68
N THR A 327 21.15 -1.70 -13.71
CA THR A 327 19.92 -1.98 -12.96
C THR A 327 18.73 -2.05 -13.91
N PRO A 328 17.71 -2.89 -13.63
CA PRO A 328 16.50 -2.99 -14.45
C PRO A 328 15.77 -1.66 -14.65
N VAL A 329 15.83 -0.76 -13.65
CA VAL A 329 15.25 0.59 -13.75
C VAL A 329 15.97 1.45 -14.80
N VAL A 330 17.30 1.39 -14.86
CA VAL A 330 18.07 2.11 -15.89
C VAL A 330 17.84 1.49 -17.26
N GLU A 331 17.68 0.16 -17.36
CA GLU A 331 17.30 -0.52 -18.60
C GLU A 331 15.92 -0.06 -19.10
N LEU A 332 14.94 0.07 -18.22
CA LEU A 332 13.61 0.59 -18.57
C LEU A 332 13.68 2.05 -19.05
N ASN A 333 14.42 2.90 -18.35
CA ASN A 333 14.61 4.29 -18.76
C ASN A 333 15.30 4.39 -20.13
N ARG A 334 16.24 3.48 -20.42
CA ARG A 334 16.84 3.34 -21.75
C ARG A 334 15.81 2.90 -22.78
N ALA A 335 14.93 1.96 -22.46
CA ALA A 335 13.86 1.52 -23.36
C ALA A 335 12.94 2.69 -23.76
N VAL A 336 12.61 3.57 -22.80
CA VAL A 336 11.90 4.84 -23.06
C VAL A 336 12.68 5.70 -24.06
N ALA A 337 13.96 5.97 -23.78
CA ALA A 337 14.79 6.82 -24.64
C ALA A 337 14.94 6.26 -26.06
N VAL A 338 15.17 4.95 -26.19
CA VAL A 338 15.25 4.26 -27.48
C VAL A 338 13.91 4.31 -28.22
N GLY A 339 12.79 4.11 -27.51
CA GLY A 339 11.46 4.20 -28.10
C GLY A 339 11.14 5.60 -28.64
N MET A 340 11.64 6.64 -27.97
CA MET A 340 11.49 8.03 -28.43
C MET A 340 12.45 8.39 -29.57
N ALA A 341 13.65 7.81 -29.61
CA ALA A 341 14.65 8.09 -30.64
C ALA A 341 14.44 7.28 -31.94
N ALA A 342 14.13 5.98 -31.81
CA ALA A 342 14.06 5.02 -32.90
C ALA A 342 12.64 4.49 -33.18
N GLY A 343 11.65 4.91 -32.37
CA GLY A 343 10.24 4.58 -32.54
C GLY A 343 9.69 3.59 -31.50
N PRO A 344 8.37 3.61 -31.24
CA PRO A 344 7.75 2.91 -30.11
C PRO A 344 7.91 1.38 -30.15
N ALA A 345 8.07 0.78 -31.34
CA ALA A 345 8.33 -0.65 -31.47
C ALA A 345 9.69 -1.07 -30.88
N ALA A 346 10.74 -0.25 -31.08
CA ALA A 346 12.07 -0.53 -30.56
C ALA A 346 12.10 -0.42 -29.02
N GLY A 347 11.42 0.58 -28.47
CA GLY A 347 11.27 0.72 -27.01
C GLY A 347 10.44 -0.40 -26.39
N LEU A 348 9.34 -0.80 -27.05
CA LEU A 348 8.48 -1.89 -26.59
C LEU A 348 9.23 -3.23 -26.53
N ALA A 349 10.06 -3.54 -27.54
CA ALA A 349 10.85 -4.77 -27.53
C ALA A 349 11.77 -4.87 -26.29
N LEU A 350 12.47 -3.78 -25.95
CA LEU A 350 13.31 -3.71 -24.75
C LEU A 350 12.50 -3.80 -23.45
N ALA A 351 11.30 -3.20 -23.42
CA ALA A 351 10.40 -3.30 -22.26
C ALA A 351 9.82 -4.72 -22.10
N ASP A 352 9.51 -5.41 -23.19
CA ASP A 352 9.03 -6.81 -23.17
C ASP A 352 10.12 -7.78 -22.70
N GLU A 353 11.39 -7.54 -23.06
CA GLU A 353 12.53 -8.30 -22.49
C GLU A 353 12.59 -8.15 -20.96
N LEU A 354 12.41 -6.94 -20.43
CA LEU A 354 12.36 -6.69 -18.98
C LEU A 354 11.16 -7.38 -18.32
N THR A 355 9.99 -7.37 -18.97
CA THR A 355 8.81 -8.12 -18.49
C THR A 355 9.08 -9.62 -18.45
N ALA A 356 9.73 -10.18 -19.47
CA ALA A 356 10.01 -11.62 -19.54
C ALA A 356 11.00 -12.09 -18.46
N ARG A 357 11.96 -11.25 -18.05
CA ARG A 357 12.89 -11.57 -16.95
C ARG A 357 12.25 -11.47 -15.56
N GLY A 358 11.19 -10.66 -15.41
CA GLY A 358 10.49 -10.48 -14.14
C GLY A 358 11.19 -9.58 -13.13
N ASP A 359 12.33 -8.96 -13.47
CA ASP A 359 13.15 -8.15 -12.56
C ASP A 359 12.46 -6.90 -12.00
N LEU A 360 11.38 -6.46 -12.67
CA LEU A 360 10.58 -5.28 -12.30
C LEU A 360 9.12 -5.65 -11.97
N ALA A 361 8.87 -6.89 -11.55
CA ALA A 361 7.54 -7.29 -11.08
C ALA A 361 7.04 -6.35 -9.96
N GLY A 362 5.81 -5.84 -10.11
CA GLY A 362 5.23 -4.88 -9.16
C GLY A 362 5.66 -3.42 -9.34
N TYR A 363 6.51 -3.10 -10.32
CA TYR A 363 6.92 -1.72 -10.62
C TYR A 363 6.04 -1.09 -11.70
N HIS A 364 5.10 -0.22 -11.30
CA HIS A 364 4.05 0.31 -12.18
C HIS A 364 4.53 1.00 -13.48
N LEU A 365 5.74 1.56 -13.50
CA LEU A 365 6.27 2.26 -14.68
C LEU A 365 6.65 1.32 -15.83
N LEU A 366 6.91 0.04 -15.56
CA LEU A 366 7.13 -0.95 -16.63
C LEU A 366 5.85 -1.18 -17.46
N PRO A 367 4.71 -1.61 -16.87
CA PRO A 367 3.47 -1.75 -17.63
C PRO A 367 2.96 -0.41 -18.16
N ALA A 368 3.20 0.73 -17.49
CA ALA A 368 2.82 2.05 -18.01
C ALA A 368 3.61 2.40 -19.29
N THR A 369 4.92 2.13 -19.31
CA THR A 369 5.79 2.34 -20.49
C THR A 369 5.35 1.46 -21.65
N ARG A 370 5.08 0.18 -21.39
CA ARG A 370 4.55 -0.76 -22.39
C ARG A 370 3.22 -0.27 -22.94
N ALA A 371 2.31 0.14 -22.06
CA ALA A 371 1.00 0.66 -22.45
C ALA A 371 1.09 1.90 -23.35
N ASP A 372 1.99 2.84 -23.05
CA ASP A 372 2.18 4.03 -23.88
C ASP A 372 2.74 3.67 -25.26
N PHE A 373 3.72 2.76 -25.35
CA PHE A 373 4.22 2.28 -26.64
C PHE A 373 3.16 1.52 -27.45
N LEU A 374 2.41 0.61 -26.82
CA LEU A 374 1.30 -0.11 -27.43
C LEU A 374 0.23 0.85 -27.95
N ARG A 375 -0.11 1.88 -27.18
CA ARG A 375 -1.04 2.95 -27.58
C ARG A 375 -0.51 3.71 -28.81
N ARG A 376 0.76 4.13 -28.81
CA ARG A 376 1.40 4.82 -29.96
C ARG A 376 1.44 3.93 -31.21
N LEU A 377 1.47 2.61 -31.04
CA LEU A 377 1.41 1.63 -32.13
C LEU A 377 -0.03 1.29 -32.57
N GLY A 378 -1.05 1.85 -31.93
CA GLY A 378 -2.47 1.54 -32.22
C GLY A 378 -2.96 0.20 -31.68
N ARG A 379 -2.18 -0.48 -30.84
CA ARG A 379 -2.53 -1.77 -30.20
C ARG A 379 -3.42 -1.54 -28.97
N THR A 380 -4.63 -1.03 -29.21
CA THR A 380 -5.53 -0.49 -28.17
C THR A 380 -5.90 -1.49 -27.07
N VAL A 381 -6.19 -2.74 -27.42
CA VAL A 381 -6.59 -3.78 -26.43
C VAL A 381 -5.45 -4.07 -25.47
N GLU A 382 -4.24 -4.25 -26.01
CA GLU A 382 -3.04 -4.55 -25.23
C GLU A 382 -2.59 -3.33 -24.41
N ALA A 383 -2.71 -2.12 -24.98
CA ALA A 383 -2.47 -0.88 -24.25
C ALA A 383 -3.42 -0.73 -23.06
N ARG A 384 -4.70 -1.09 -23.22
CA ARG A 384 -5.70 -1.04 -22.13
C ARG A 384 -5.34 -2.02 -21.02
N ALA A 385 -4.95 -3.24 -21.36
CA ALA A 385 -4.51 -4.24 -20.38
C ALA A 385 -3.28 -3.75 -19.60
N ALA A 386 -2.24 -3.28 -20.31
CA ALA A 386 -1.02 -2.79 -19.69
C ALA A 386 -1.24 -1.52 -18.84
N TYR A 387 -2.11 -0.59 -19.25
CA TYR A 387 -2.46 0.56 -18.40
C TYR A 387 -3.24 0.15 -17.16
N THR A 388 -4.09 -0.89 -17.24
CA THR A 388 -4.85 -1.40 -16.09
C THR A 388 -3.91 -2.04 -15.08
N GLU A 389 -2.93 -2.82 -15.55
CA GLU A 389 -1.85 -3.37 -14.71
C GLU A 389 -1.04 -2.25 -14.05
N ALA A 390 -0.66 -1.22 -14.80
CA ALA A 390 0.02 -0.05 -14.25
C ALA A 390 -0.82 0.68 -13.19
N LEU A 391 -2.13 0.83 -13.42
CA LEU A 391 -3.05 1.48 -12.49
C LEU A 391 -3.17 0.70 -11.17
N ALA A 392 -3.16 -0.63 -11.22
CA ALA A 392 -3.19 -1.47 -10.03
C ALA A 392 -1.94 -1.28 -9.15
N LEU A 393 -0.80 -0.97 -9.77
CA LEU A 393 0.50 -0.83 -9.10
C LEU A 393 0.87 0.63 -8.73
N ALA A 394 0.13 1.63 -9.22
CA ALA A 394 0.44 3.04 -9.03
C ALA A 394 0.31 3.48 -7.55
N GLY A 395 1.31 4.25 -7.07
CA GLY A 395 1.50 4.53 -5.64
C GLY A 395 0.89 5.86 -5.15
N THR A 396 0.61 6.79 -6.07
CA THR A 396 0.06 8.12 -5.74
C THR A 396 -1.29 8.39 -6.40
N GLY A 397 -2.08 9.31 -5.83
CA GLY A 397 -3.35 9.74 -6.41
C GLY A 397 -3.20 10.31 -7.83
N ALA A 398 -2.17 11.13 -8.04
CA ALA A 398 -1.86 11.76 -9.33
C ALA A 398 -1.51 10.74 -10.43
N GLU A 399 -0.71 9.72 -10.12
CA GLU A 399 -0.39 8.63 -11.06
C GLU A 399 -1.65 7.82 -11.42
N ARG A 400 -2.48 7.50 -10.42
CA ARG A 400 -3.74 6.77 -10.65
C ARG A 400 -4.72 7.58 -11.51
N ALA A 401 -4.85 8.89 -11.26
CA ALA A 401 -5.66 9.79 -12.05
C ALA A 401 -5.16 9.85 -13.50
N TYR A 402 -3.85 10.02 -13.71
CA TYR A 402 -3.23 10.00 -15.03
C TYR A 402 -3.51 8.70 -15.79
N LEU A 403 -3.27 7.54 -15.17
CA LEU A 403 -3.47 6.23 -15.81
C LEU A 403 -4.96 5.99 -16.12
N THR A 404 -5.87 6.39 -15.23
CA THR A 404 -7.32 6.32 -15.46
C THR A 404 -7.74 7.19 -16.64
N ARG A 405 -7.18 8.40 -16.76
CA ARG A 405 -7.39 9.29 -17.91
C ARG A 405 -6.91 8.63 -19.20
N ARG A 406 -5.71 8.05 -19.22
CA ARG A 406 -5.17 7.34 -20.39
C ARG A 406 -6.02 6.16 -20.83
N ILE A 407 -6.57 5.40 -19.89
CA ILE A 407 -7.49 4.29 -20.19
C ILE A 407 -8.79 4.82 -20.82
N SER A 408 -9.30 5.95 -20.34
CA SER A 408 -10.51 6.59 -20.87
C SER A 408 -10.30 7.21 -22.26
N GLU A 409 -9.09 7.71 -22.55
CA GLU A 409 -8.70 8.25 -23.86
C GLU A 409 -8.55 7.16 -24.94
N LEU A 410 -8.35 5.90 -24.56
CA LEU A 410 -8.28 4.80 -25.52
C LEU A 410 -9.66 4.59 -26.17
N PRO A 411 -9.74 4.47 -27.51
CA PRO A 411 -10.99 4.21 -28.20
C PRO A 411 -11.77 3.07 -27.54
N GLY A 412 -13.07 3.31 -27.28
CA GLY A 412 -13.97 2.26 -26.83
C GLY A 412 -13.90 1.11 -27.82
N ALA A 413 -13.79 -0.12 -27.32
CA ALA A 413 -13.94 -1.30 -28.16
C ALA A 413 -15.34 -1.19 -28.78
N GLY A 414 -15.42 -0.77 -30.04
CA GLY A 414 -16.64 -0.83 -30.80
C GLY A 414 -17.13 -2.26 -30.70
N VAL A 415 -18.34 -2.43 -30.18
CA VAL A 415 -19.06 -3.69 -30.24
C VAL A 415 -19.28 -3.99 -31.72
N SER A 416 -18.33 -4.67 -32.36
CA SER A 416 -18.57 -5.38 -33.60
C SER A 416 -18.84 -6.82 -33.21
N VAL A 417 -20.10 -7.21 -33.32
CA VAL A 417 -20.49 -8.62 -33.30
C VAL A 417 -20.10 -9.17 -34.67
N PRO A 418 -19.13 -10.11 -34.79
CA PRO A 418 -18.98 -10.86 -36.02
C PRO A 418 -20.12 -11.88 -36.09
N ALA A 419 -20.78 -11.96 -37.25
CA ALA A 419 -21.79 -12.97 -37.54
C ALA A 419 -21.24 -14.40 -37.31
N PRO A 420 -22.09 -15.37 -36.92
CA PRO A 420 -21.64 -16.70 -36.54
C PRO A 420 -21.06 -17.44 -37.75
N ALA A 421 -19.77 -17.79 -37.68
CA ALA A 421 -19.15 -18.71 -38.62
C ALA A 421 -19.55 -20.15 -38.28
N VAL A 422 -20.14 -20.84 -39.25
CA VAL A 422 -20.47 -22.27 -39.18
C VAL A 422 -19.17 -23.07 -39.01
N ARG A 423 -18.99 -23.69 -37.82
CA ARG A 423 -17.87 -24.62 -37.57
C ARG A 423 -18.24 -26.03 -38.03
N ARG A 424 -17.36 -26.66 -38.83
CA ARG A 424 -17.43 -28.09 -39.19
C ARG A 424 -16.94 -28.93 -38.00
N LEU A 425 -17.64 -30.02 -37.73
CA LEU A 425 -17.24 -31.06 -36.77
C LEU A 425 -15.89 -31.68 -37.18
N GLY A 426 -14.88 -31.65 -36.29
CA GLY A 426 -13.70 -32.52 -36.42
C GLY A 426 -12.30 -31.99 -36.07
N GLU A 427 -12.11 -30.87 -35.35
CA GLU A 427 -10.78 -30.43 -34.91
C GLU A 427 -10.62 -30.47 -33.37
N PRO A 428 -9.43 -30.82 -32.85
CA PRO A 428 -9.21 -31.06 -31.42
C PRO A 428 -9.16 -29.74 -30.62
N THR A 429 -9.70 -29.78 -29.41
CA THR A 429 -9.78 -28.67 -28.44
C THR A 429 -8.40 -28.30 -27.87
N PRO A 430 -7.95 -27.03 -27.98
CA PRO A 430 -7.05 -26.44 -27.01
C PRO A 430 -7.83 -26.05 -25.75
N GLU A 431 -7.09 -26.03 -24.64
CA GLU A 431 -7.53 -25.80 -23.27
C GLU A 431 -8.33 -24.50 -23.08
N THR A 432 -9.25 -24.56 -22.12
CA THR A 432 -10.28 -23.59 -21.74
C THR A 432 -9.77 -22.15 -21.61
N GLU A 433 -10.06 -21.31 -22.60
CA GLU A 433 -10.16 -19.86 -22.45
C GLU A 433 -11.32 -19.55 -21.49
N GLY A 434 -11.02 -18.89 -20.36
CA GLY A 434 -12.00 -18.56 -19.34
C GLY A 434 -13.08 -17.60 -19.85
N HIS A 435 -14.33 -17.87 -19.48
CA HIS A 435 -15.40 -16.91 -19.60
C HIS A 435 -15.02 -15.64 -18.79
N PRO A 436 -15.26 -14.42 -19.32
CA PRO A 436 -14.93 -13.21 -18.59
C PRO A 436 -15.80 -13.10 -17.34
N VAL A 437 -15.18 -13.13 -16.17
CA VAL A 437 -15.86 -12.85 -14.90
C VAL A 437 -16.31 -11.39 -14.92
N ILE A 438 -17.62 -11.16 -14.86
CA ILE A 438 -18.19 -9.81 -14.89
C ILE A 438 -18.38 -9.34 -13.46
N GLY A 439 -17.47 -8.49 -12.98
CA GLY A 439 -17.64 -7.76 -11.73
C GLY A 439 -18.68 -6.64 -11.87
N LYS A 440 -19.66 -6.62 -10.99
CA LYS A 440 -20.75 -5.62 -10.94
C LYS A 440 -20.91 -5.09 -9.52
N THR A 441 -21.58 -3.95 -9.40
CA THR A 441 -21.99 -3.37 -8.12
C THR A 441 -23.50 -3.16 -8.08
N LEU A 442 -24.10 -3.41 -6.93
CA LEU A 442 -25.51 -3.20 -6.65
C LEU A 442 -25.65 -2.24 -5.47
N ARG A 443 -26.32 -1.10 -5.68
CA ARG A 443 -26.55 -0.11 -4.61
C ARG A 443 -27.69 -0.54 -3.73
N LEU A 444 -27.41 -0.69 -2.44
CA LEU A 444 -28.35 -1.13 -1.42
C LEU A 444 -28.43 -0.07 -0.30
N PRO A 445 -29.50 -0.08 0.50
CA PRO A 445 -29.54 0.70 1.73
C PRO A 445 -28.32 0.36 2.63
N GLY A 446 -27.47 1.35 2.89
CA GLY A 446 -26.34 1.22 3.80
C GLY A 446 -25.10 0.50 3.24
N THR A 447 -25.06 0.10 1.96
CA THR A 447 -23.87 -0.51 1.33
C THR A 447 -23.95 -0.49 -0.20
N GLU A 448 -22.82 -0.60 -0.88
CA GLU A 448 -22.75 -0.93 -2.32
C GLU A 448 -22.18 -2.34 -2.44
N LEU A 449 -23.01 -3.31 -2.80
CA LEU A 449 -22.66 -4.73 -2.82
C LEU A 449 -21.89 -5.07 -4.09
N HIS A 450 -20.69 -5.61 -3.96
CA HIS A 450 -19.89 -6.11 -5.08
C HIS A 450 -20.19 -7.59 -5.33
N TYR A 451 -20.51 -7.93 -6.58
CA TYR A 451 -20.78 -9.30 -6.98
C TYR A 451 -20.19 -9.61 -8.36
N GLU A 452 -19.92 -10.88 -8.59
CA GLU A 452 -19.31 -11.42 -9.80
C GLU A 452 -20.23 -12.50 -10.38
N LEU A 453 -20.34 -12.50 -11.70
CA LEU A 453 -21.09 -13.48 -12.48
C LEU A 453 -20.14 -14.22 -13.43
N ASP A 454 -20.26 -15.54 -13.48
CA ASP A 454 -19.51 -16.38 -14.40
C ASP A 454 -20.34 -17.61 -14.83
N GLY A 455 -20.11 -18.13 -16.03
CA GLY A 455 -20.81 -19.29 -16.58
C GLY A 455 -22.19 -19.01 -17.18
N SER A 456 -22.94 -20.08 -17.39
CA SER A 456 -24.27 -20.04 -17.99
C SER A 456 -25.14 -21.19 -17.49
N GLY A 457 -26.46 -21.00 -17.45
CA GLY A 457 -27.42 -21.97 -16.93
C GLY A 457 -28.20 -21.43 -15.72
N PRO A 458 -28.85 -22.31 -14.94
CA PRO A 458 -29.54 -21.91 -13.72
C PRO A 458 -28.61 -21.14 -12.76
N VAL A 459 -29.16 -20.20 -12.01
CA VAL A 459 -28.39 -19.41 -11.04
C VAL A 459 -27.94 -20.31 -9.89
N LEU A 460 -26.63 -20.29 -9.59
CA LEU A 460 -26.04 -20.87 -8.39
C LEU A 460 -25.35 -19.77 -7.58
N LEU A 461 -25.94 -19.39 -6.45
CA LEU A 461 -25.36 -18.42 -5.52
C LEU A 461 -24.45 -19.11 -4.52
N LEU A 462 -23.21 -18.62 -4.41
CA LEU A 462 -22.24 -19.05 -3.40
C LEU A 462 -22.13 -17.98 -2.32
N VAL A 463 -22.51 -18.32 -1.08
CA VAL A 463 -22.58 -17.38 0.05
C VAL A 463 -21.45 -17.71 1.04
N PRO A 464 -20.45 -16.83 1.21
CA PRO A 464 -19.33 -17.09 2.10
C PRO A 464 -19.73 -16.93 3.57
N GLY A 465 -19.01 -17.63 4.46
CA GLY A 465 -19.09 -17.42 5.90
C GLY A 465 -18.29 -16.20 6.34
N GLY A 466 -18.67 -15.56 7.45
CA GLY A 466 -17.83 -14.50 8.03
C GLY A 466 -16.53 -15.09 8.60
N PRO A 467 -15.35 -14.45 8.40
CA PRO A 467 -15.08 -13.13 7.79
C PRO A 467 -14.74 -13.17 6.29
N ALA A 468 -15.01 -14.28 5.60
CA ALA A 468 -14.59 -14.49 4.23
C ALA A 468 -15.42 -13.70 3.20
N ASP A 469 -14.80 -13.41 2.05
CA ASP A 469 -15.40 -12.74 0.91
C ASP A 469 -15.59 -13.70 -0.28
N ALA A 470 -15.91 -13.17 -1.47
CA ALA A 470 -16.08 -13.99 -2.67
C ALA A 470 -14.86 -14.85 -3.03
N THR A 471 -13.65 -14.47 -2.59
CA THR A 471 -12.40 -15.20 -2.91
C THR A 471 -12.32 -16.56 -2.24
N ALA A 472 -13.16 -16.83 -1.23
CA ALA A 472 -13.32 -18.15 -0.62
C ALA A 472 -13.70 -19.23 -1.65
N PHE A 473 -14.32 -18.83 -2.77
CA PHE A 473 -14.78 -19.71 -3.84
C PHE A 473 -13.90 -19.70 -5.09
N THR A 474 -12.72 -19.07 -5.07
CA THR A 474 -11.84 -18.95 -6.24
C THR A 474 -11.52 -20.32 -6.88
N GLY A 475 -11.26 -21.34 -6.07
CA GLY A 475 -11.01 -22.71 -6.56
C GLY A 475 -12.28 -23.47 -6.98
N LEU A 476 -13.43 -23.14 -6.38
CA LEU A 476 -14.69 -23.86 -6.60
C LEU A 476 -15.44 -23.35 -7.83
N ARG A 477 -15.49 -22.02 -8.02
CA ARG A 477 -16.30 -21.37 -9.07
C ARG A 477 -16.03 -21.93 -10.48
N PRO A 478 -14.79 -22.03 -10.98
CA PRO A 478 -14.53 -22.48 -12.36
C PRO A 478 -15.03 -23.90 -12.65
N LEU A 479 -15.21 -24.72 -11.60
CA LEU A 479 -15.67 -26.10 -11.72
C LEU A 479 -17.19 -26.22 -11.89
N LEU A 480 -17.92 -25.12 -11.67
CA LEU A 480 -19.39 -25.08 -11.67
C LEU A 480 -19.97 -24.29 -12.86
N THR A 481 -19.15 -23.44 -13.51
CA THR A 481 -19.57 -22.50 -14.57
C THR A 481 -20.01 -23.18 -15.86
N SER A 482 -19.62 -24.45 -16.07
CA SER A 482 -20.10 -25.24 -17.21
C SER A 482 -21.57 -25.66 -17.10
N ARG A 483 -22.17 -25.53 -15.91
CA ARG A 483 -23.56 -25.97 -15.61
C ARG A 483 -24.45 -24.85 -15.08
N TYR A 484 -23.85 -23.90 -14.37
CA TYR A 484 -24.58 -22.85 -13.68
C TYR A 484 -24.07 -21.47 -14.09
N THR A 485 -24.95 -20.47 -13.97
CA THR A 485 -24.53 -19.08 -13.82
C THR A 485 -24.14 -18.91 -12.36
N VAL A 486 -22.84 -19.00 -12.07
CA VAL A 486 -22.30 -18.93 -10.72
C VAL A 486 -22.19 -17.49 -10.28
N VAL A 487 -22.74 -17.20 -9.12
CA VAL A 487 -22.80 -15.88 -8.52
C VAL A 487 -22.01 -15.91 -7.22
N THR A 488 -20.99 -15.07 -7.12
CA THR A 488 -20.23 -14.85 -5.89
C THR A 488 -20.31 -13.38 -5.52
N PHE A 489 -20.33 -13.05 -4.24
CA PHE A 489 -20.38 -11.66 -3.81
C PHE A 489 -19.63 -11.47 -2.50
N ASP A 490 -19.20 -10.24 -2.25
CA ASP A 490 -18.64 -9.85 -0.97
C ASP A 490 -19.82 -9.44 -0.07
N PRO A 491 -20.03 -10.09 1.10
CA PRO A 491 -21.11 -9.68 2.00
C PRO A 491 -20.96 -8.25 2.48
N ARG A 492 -22.07 -7.62 2.88
CA ARG A 492 -22.06 -6.31 3.53
C ARG A 492 -21.01 -6.24 4.65
N GLY A 493 -20.21 -5.18 4.63
CA GLY A 493 -19.14 -4.91 5.59
C GLY A 493 -17.87 -5.72 5.35
N ILE A 494 -17.83 -6.55 4.31
CA ILE A 494 -16.71 -7.41 3.95
C ILE A 494 -16.13 -6.95 2.61
N SER A 495 -14.80 -6.82 2.56
CA SER A 495 -13.99 -6.52 1.38
C SER A 495 -14.53 -5.35 0.54
N ARG A 496 -15.02 -5.61 -0.68
CA ARG A 496 -15.44 -4.55 -1.62
C ARG A 496 -16.83 -4.00 -1.30
N SER A 497 -17.58 -4.64 -0.42
CA SER A 497 -18.95 -4.26 -0.04
C SER A 497 -18.98 -3.49 1.28
N ALA A 498 -18.28 -2.36 1.35
CA ALA A 498 -18.18 -1.56 2.57
C ALA A 498 -19.56 -1.04 3.06
N VAL A 499 -19.73 -0.94 4.38
CA VAL A 499 -20.90 -0.32 5.00
C VAL A 499 -20.80 1.21 4.99
N THR A 500 -21.93 1.89 4.80
CA THR A 500 -22.03 3.34 4.92
C THR A 500 -22.73 3.69 6.24
N GLY A 501 -21.93 4.03 7.26
CA GLY A 501 -22.41 4.33 8.62
C GLY A 501 -22.40 3.12 9.55
N GLU A 502 -23.01 3.29 10.73
CA GLU A 502 -23.13 2.24 11.74
C GLU A 502 -24.12 1.15 11.30
N PRO A 503 -23.78 -0.15 11.44
CA PRO A 503 -24.70 -1.24 11.13
C PRO A 503 -25.99 -1.18 11.96
N GLY A 504 -27.10 -1.57 11.34
CA GLY A 504 -28.40 -1.67 12.02
C GLY A 504 -28.44 -2.80 13.07
N PRO A 505 -29.48 -2.82 13.93
CA PRO A 505 -29.59 -3.81 15.00
C PRO A 505 -29.92 -5.24 14.52
N ASP A 506 -30.44 -5.41 13.30
CA ASP A 506 -30.76 -6.72 12.69
C ASP A 506 -29.82 -7.03 11.52
N LEU A 507 -28.54 -7.21 11.81
CA LEU A 507 -27.52 -7.36 10.77
C LEU A 507 -27.68 -8.65 9.94
N VAL A 508 -28.14 -9.76 10.55
CA VAL A 508 -28.43 -11.01 9.83
C VAL A 508 -29.59 -10.80 8.86
N GLY A 509 -30.63 -10.10 9.30
CA GLY A 509 -31.76 -9.74 8.46
C GLY A 509 -31.41 -8.79 7.33
N ASP A 510 -30.56 -7.82 7.60
CA ASP A 510 -29.98 -6.92 6.62
C ASP A 510 -29.19 -7.69 5.54
N HIS A 511 -28.39 -8.69 5.92
CA HIS A 511 -27.69 -9.55 4.96
C HIS A 511 -28.66 -10.40 4.13
N ALA A 512 -29.73 -10.93 4.75
CA ALA A 512 -30.75 -11.72 4.05
C ALA A 512 -31.50 -10.88 3.00
N GLU A 513 -31.72 -9.60 3.30
CA GLU A 513 -32.34 -8.63 2.40
C GLU A 513 -31.39 -8.18 1.27
N ASP A 514 -30.08 -8.12 1.51
CA ASP A 514 -29.11 -7.89 0.43
C ASP A 514 -29.13 -9.04 -0.57
N VAL A 515 -29.15 -10.28 -0.08
CA VAL A 515 -29.27 -11.47 -0.94
C VAL A 515 -30.59 -11.44 -1.73
N HIS A 516 -31.69 -11.04 -1.09
CA HIS A 516 -32.98 -10.89 -1.78
C HIS A 516 -32.89 -9.95 -2.99
N ARG A 517 -32.28 -8.79 -2.79
CA ARG A 517 -32.11 -7.78 -3.84
C ARG A 517 -31.10 -8.21 -4.89
N LEU A 518 -30.03 -8.91 -4.50
CA LEU A 518 -29.08 -9.50 -5.42
C LEU A 518 -29.75 -10.53 -6.35
N LEU A 519 -30.51 -11.47 -5.78
CA LEU A 519 -31.25 -12.45 -6.57
C LEU A 519 -32.32 -11.80 -7.46
N ALA A 520 -32.96 -10.73 -7.00
CA ALA A 520 -33.91 -9.95 -7.81
C ALA A 520 -33.22 -9.21 -8.97
N GLU A 521 -32.03 -8.65 -8.74
CA GLU A 521 -31.21 -7.98 -9.77
C GLU A 521 -30.74 -8.96 -10.86
N ILE A 522 -30.33 -10.16 -10.47
CA ILE A 522 -29.92 -11.21 -11.41
C ILE A 522 -31.13 -11.71 -12.20
N GLY A 523 -32.27 -11.85 -11.51
CA GLY A 523 -33.52 -12.35 -12.08
C GLY A 523 -33.47 -13.85 -12.42
N GLY A 524 -34.59 -14.37 -12.91
CA GLY A 524 -34.73 -15.75 -13.36
C GLY A 524 -35.52 -16.65 -12.40
N GLU A 525 -35.41 -17.96 -12.63
CA GLU A 525 -36.01 -19.00 -11.81
C GLU A 525 -35.40 -19.05 -10.40
N PRO A 526 -36.09 -19.65 -9.40
CA PRO A 526 -35.53 -19.82 -8.05
C PRO A 526 -34.14 -20.46 -8.08
N ALA A 527 -33.19 -19.84 -7.36
CA ALA A 527 -31.77 -20.14 -7.46
C ALA A 527 -31.39 -21.40 -6.67
N TYR A 528 -30.32 -22.06 -7.11
CA TYR A 528 -29.57 -22.98 -6.28
C TYR A 528 -28.63 -22.17 -5.39
N VAL A 529 -28.45 -22.58 -4.13
CA VAL A 529 -27.60 -21.86 -3.19
C VAL A 529 -26.70 -22.83 -2.43
N PHE A 530 -25.41 -22.53 -2.40
CA PHE A 530 -24.47 -23.09 -1.43
C PHE A 530 -24.06 -21.99 -0.47
N ALA A 531 -24.22 -22.23 0.83
CA ALA A 531 -23.90 -21.26 1.86
C ALA A 531 -23.12 -21.92 2.99
N ASN A 532 -22.01 -21.32 3.41
CA ASN A 532 -21.14 -21.85 4.45
C ASN A 532 -21.21 -21.00 5.72
N SER A 533 -21.21 -21.65 6.89
CA SER A 533 -21.04 -21.00 8.20
C SER A 533 -22.04 -19.84 8.43
N GLY A 534 -21.57 -18.65 8.79
CA GLY A 534 -22.43 -17.46 8.94
C GLY A 534 -23.27 -17.13 7.69
N GLY A 535 -22.78 -17.45 6.49
CA GLY A 535 -23.55 -17.31 5.25
C GLY A 535 -24.74 -18.28 5.19
N ALA A 536 -24.62 -19.46 5.80
CA ALA A 536 -25.75 -20.39 5.95
C ALA A 536 -26.84 -19.82 6.87
N ILE A 537 -26.46 -19.11 7.94
CA ILE A 537 -27.41 -18.39 8.82
C ILE A 537 -28.13 -17.29 8.05
N THR A 538 -27.39 -16.49 7.25
CA THR A 538 -27.99 -15.50 6.33
C THR A 538 -29.02 -16.14 5.40
N MET A 539 -28.71 -17.31 4.83
CA MET A 539 -29.64 -17.98 3.92
C MET A 539 -30.83 -18.64 4.61
N LEU A 540 -30.69 -19.12 5.84
CA LEU A 540 -31.81 -19.62 6.63
C LEU A 540 -32.77 -18.47 6.99
N GLU A 541 -32.27 -17.30 7.37
CA GLU A 541 -33.09 -16.10 7.57
C GLU A 541 -33.72 -15.62 6.24
N HIS A 542 -32.99 -15.73 5.13
CA HIS A 542 -33.53 -15.43 3.80
C HIS A 542 -34.71 -16.36 3.44
N LEU A 543 -34.61 -17.67 3.68
CA LEU A 543 -35.72 -18.60 3.40
C LEU A 543 -36.99 -18.27 4.20
N LYS A 544 -36.84 -17.80 5.44
CA LYS A 544 -37.97 -17.35 6.26
C LYS A 544 -38.66 -16.12 5.65
N ARG A 545 -37.89 -15.16 5.13
CA ARG A 545 -38.41 -13.88 4.60
C ARG A 545 -38.88 -13.97 3.16
N HIS A 546 -38.17 -14.73 2.34
CA HIS A 546 -38.26 -14.76 0.87
C HIS A 546 -38.23 -16.20 0.30
N PRO A 547 -39.09 -17.12 0.77
CA PRO A 547 -39.01 -18.55 0.44
C PRO A 547 -39.10 -18.89 -1.05
N GLY A 548 -39.68 -17.99 -1.87
CA GLY A 548 -39.89 -18.22 -3.30
C GLY A 548 -38.68 -17.99 -4.20
N GLN A 549 -37.56 -17.44 -3.69
CA GLN A 549 -36.38 -17.13 -4.50
C GLN A 549 -35.35 -18.26 -4.56
N VAL A 550 -35.49 -19.29 -3.74
CA VAL A 550 -34.51 -20.38 -3.62
C VAL A 550 -35.17 -21.72 -3.95
N ARG A 551 -34.55 -22.47 -4.85
CA ARG A 551 -34.96 -23.85 -5.20
C ARG A 551 -34.38 -24.87 -4.23
N THR A 552 -33.06 -24.81 -4.04
CA THR A 552 -32.32 -25.69 -3.14
C THR A 552 -31.31 -24.86 -2.36
N LEU A 553 -31.33 -24.98 -1.03
CA LEU A 553 -30.31 -24.42 -0.16
C LEU A 553 -29.47 -25.57 0.42
N VAL A 554 -28.18 -25.57 0.10
CA VAL A 554 -27.16 -26.35 0.82
C VAL A 554 -26.56 -25.45 1.91
N ALA A 555 -27.07 -25.58 3.12
CA ALA A 555 -26.58 -24.90 4.32
C ALA A 555 -25.47 -25.74 4.95
N HIS A 556 -24.21 -25.43 4.63
CA HIS A 556 -23.03 -26.14 5.11
C HIS A 556 -22.54 -25.59 6.45
N GLU A 557 -22.64 -26.41 7.48
CA GLU A 557 -22.21 -26.13 8.86
C GLU A 557 -22.68 -24.79 9.43
N PRO A 558 -24.01 -24.53 9.51
CA PRO A 558 -24.54 -23.32 10.11
C PRO A 558 -24.24 -23.29 11.63
N PRO A 559 -23.54 -22.26 12.15
CA PRO A 559 -23.15 -22.18 13.56
C PRO A 559 -24.31 -21.69 14.45
N VAL A 560 -25.40 -22.45 14.51
CA VAL A 560 -26.57 -22.12 15.34
C VAL A 560 -26.23 -22.33 16.82
N SER A 561 -26.07 -21.22 17.56
CA SER A 561 -25.65 -21.20 18.96
C SER A 561 -26.50 -22.09 19.88
N ARG A 562 -27.81 -22.19 19.59
CA ARG A 562 -28.79 -23.04 20.29
C ARG A 562 -28.30 -24.46 20.57
N TYR A 563 -27.49 -25.04 19.68
CA TYR A 563 -27.06 -26.43 19.77
C TYR A 563 -25.65 -26.62 20.32
N LEU A 564 -24.96 -25.54 20.70
CA LEU A 564 -23.56 -25.60 21.14
C LEU A 564 -23.42 -25.77 22.66
N GLY A 565 -24.45 -25.48 23.45
CA GLY A 565 -24.50 -25.81 24.89
C GLY A 565 -23.24 -25.42 25.67
N GLU A 566 -22.61 -26.41 26.33
CA GLU A 566 -21.37 -26.24 27.13
C GLU A 566 -20.17 -25.80 26.28
N MET A 567 -20.09 -26.16 24.99
CA MET A 567 -18.97 -25.75 24.12
C MET A 567 -18.88 -24.23 23.96
N LEU A 568 -20.01 -23.51 23.97
CA LEU A 568 -20.03 -22.05 23.99
C LEU A 568 -19.63 -21.49 25.37
N ALA A 569 -20.02 -22.16 26.45
CA ALA A 569 -19.78 -21.69 27.81
C ALA A 569 -18.32 -21.85 28.26
N GLU A 570 -17.63 -22.87 27.75
CA GLU A 570 -16.21 -23.15 28.07
C GLU A 570 -15.23 -22.46 27.11
N GLY A 571 -15.74 -21.89 26.00
CA GLY A 571 -14.94 -21.20 24.99
C GLY A 571 -14.50 -19.79 25.40
N PRO A 572 -13.46 -19.24 24.73
CA PRO A 572 -13.02 -17.87 24.96
C PRO A 572 -14.10 -16.85 24.54
N ASP A 573 -14.30 -15.79 25.33
CA ASP A 573 -15.15 -14.65 24.97
C ASP A 573 -14.45 -13.81 23.89
N ILE A 574 -14.59 -14.25 22.62
CA ILE A 574 -13.97 -13.60 21.47
C ILE A 574 -14.37 -12.11 21.35
N PRO A 575 -15.64 -11.71 21.53
CA PRO A 575 -15.99 -10.29 21.56
C PRO A 575 -15.26 -9.48 22.64
N ALA A 576 -15.08 -10.02 23.85
CA ALA A 576 -14.28 -9.35 24.89
C ALA A 576 -12.80 -9.25 24.50
N ILE A 577 -12.20 -10.34 24.01
CA ILE A 577 -10.81 -10.35 23.54
C ILE A 577 -10.61 -9.33 22.42
N TYR A 578 -11.54 -9.20 21.49
CA TYR A 578 -11.48 -8.18 20.44
C TYR A 578 -11.47 -6.76 21.00
N ARG A 579 -12.35 -6.45 21.97
CA ARG A 579 -12.41 -5.11 22.58
C ARG A 579 -11.16 -4.77 23.39
N GLU A 580 -10.56 -5.76 24.05
CA GLU A 580 -9.43 -5.54 24.98
C GLU A 580 -8.05 -5.66 24.31
N HIS A 581 -7.93 -6.53 23.31
CA HIS A 581 -6.65 -6.95 22.72
C HIS A 581 -6.59 -6.82 21.19
N GLY A 582 -7.69 -6.41 20.55
CA GLY A 582 -7.75 -6.14 19.12
C GLY A 582 -7.90 -7.39 18.23
N THR A 583 -7.90 -7.14 16.92
CA THR A 583 -8.25 -8.12 15.87
C THR A 583 -7.36 -9.36 15.86
N GLU A 584 -6.04 -9.22 16.04
CA GLU A 584 -5.11 -10.35 15.96
C GLU A 584 -5.32 -11.35 17.11
N ALA A 585 -5.53 -10.86 18.34
CA ALA A 585 -5.78 -11.71 19.49
C ALA A 585 -7.13 -12.42 19.40
N ALA A 586 -8.17 -11.70 18.95
CA ALA A 586 -9.49 -12.27 18.71
C ALA A 586 -9.45 -13.33 17.61
N PHE A 587 -8.71 -13.07 16.52
CA PHE A 587 -8.53 -14.04 15.44
C PHE A 587 -7.80 -15.30 15.91
N ALA A 588 -6.70 -15.16 16.67
CA ALA A 588 -5.99 -16.31 17.23
C ALA A 588 -6.88 -17.16 18.15
N ALA A 589 -7.66 -16.52 19.03
CA ALA A 589 -8.59 -17.23 19.91
C ALA A 589 -9.76 -17.88 19.14
N PHE A 590 -10.26 -17.21 18.09
CA PHE A 590 -11.30 -17.75 17.21
C PHE A 590 -10.80 -18.99 16.46
N MET A 591 -9.60 -18.93 15.87
CA MET A 591 -9.00 -20.05 15.14
C MET A 591 -8.66 -21.24 16.05
N ALA A 592 -8.22 -20.98 17.28
CA ALA A 592 -8.04 -22.02 18.29
C ALA A 592 -9.34 -22.78 18.61
N GLY A 593 -10.49 -22.09 18.56
CA GLY A 593 -11.81 -22.68 18.81
C GLY A 593 -12.43 -23.41 17.60
N THR A 594 -11.99 -23.12 16.38
CA THR A 594 -12.47 -23.78 15.15
C THR A 594 -11.66 -25.01 14.75
N GLY A 595 -10.49 -25.23 15.38
CA GLY A 595 -9.60 -26.36 15.09
C GLY A 595 -8.67 -26.15 13.88
N PHE A 596 -8.59 -24.93 13.34
CA PHE A 596 -7.71 -24.60 12.22
C PHE A 596 -6.33 -24.10 12.70
N GLU A 597 -5.25 -24.71 12.20
CA GLU A 597 -3.91 -24.11 12.29
C GLU A 597 -3.81 -22.93 11.30
N VAL A 598 -3.45 -21.74 11.80
CA VAL A 598 -3.12 -20.59 10.95
C VAL A 598 -1.73 -20.82 10.35
N PRO A 599 -1.59 -20.93 9.02
CA PRO A 599 -0.27 -21.04 8.41
C PRO A 599 0.56 -19.80 8.75
N PRO A 600 1.86 -19.93 9.06
CA PRO A 600 2.71 -18.77 9.25
C PRO A 600 2.68 -17.91 7.97
N PRO A 601 2.65 -16.57 8.08
CA PRO A 601 2.64 -15.71 6.93
C PRO A 601 3.88 -15.97 6.06
N PRO A 602 3.78 -15.90 4.73
CA PRO A 602 4.90 -16.14 3.83
C PRO A 602 6.05 -15.18 4.15
N ALA A 603 7.29 -15.68 4.12
CA ALA A 603 8.48 -14.91 4.48
C ALA A 603 8.71 -13.67 3.58
N ALA A 604 8.15 -13.69 2.37
CA ALA A 604 8.10 -12.59 1.42
C ALA A 604 6.70 -12.60 0.76
N PRO A 605 5.70 -11.93 1.38
CA PRO A 605 4.34 -11.93 0.84
C PRO A 605 4.31 -11.13 -0.47
N THR A 606 3.64 -11.67 -1.49
CA THR A 606 3.36 -10.97 -2.73
C THR A 606 2.50 -9.72 -2.47
N PRO A 607 2.50 -8.71 -3.34
CA PRO A 607 1.60 -7.56 -3.21
C PRO A 607 0.12 -7.96 -3.10
N GLU A 608 -0.29 -9.02 -3.80
CA GLU A 608 -1.63 -9.58 -3.72
C GLU A 608 -1.91 -10.20 -2.35
N GLU A 609 -0.96 -10.95 -1.78
CA GLU A 609 -1.05 -11.49 -0.41
C GLU A 609 -1.05 -10.39 0.66
N ILE A 610 -0.32 -9.29 0.46
CA ILE A 610 -0.36 -8.13 1.38
C ILE A 610 -1.73 -7.45 1.33
N GLU A 611 -2.26 -7.20 0.13
CA GLU A 611 -3.57 -6.57 -0.03
C GLU A 611 -4.72 -7.48 0.42
N GLN A 612 -4.60 -8.78 0.16
CA GLN A 612 -5.47 -9.80 0.75
C GLN A 612 -5.36 -9.80 2.28
N GLY A 613 -4.17 -9.65 2.84
CA GLY A 613 -3.96 -9.53 4.29
C GLY A 613 -4.63 -8.29 4.90
N LYS A 614 -4.54 -7.12 4.24
CA LYS A 614 -5.24 -5.90 4.68
C LYS A 614 -6.75 -6.03 4.59
N ARG A 615 -7.27 -6.56 3.47
CA ARG A 615 -8.70 -6.84 3.30
C ARG A 615 -9.19 -7.80 4.38
N MET A 616 -8.46 -8.89 4.62
CA MET A 616 -8.75 -9.84 5.68
C MET A 616 -8.75 -9.16 7.06
N GLN A 617 -7.79 -8.29 7.36
CA GLN A 617 -7.74 -7.55 8.62
C GLN A 617 -8.96 -6.64 8.82
N ALA A 618 -9.39 -5.93 7.78
CA ALA A 618 -10.60 -5.11 7.81
C ALA A 618 -11.86 -5.98 8.00
N ASN A 619 -11.95 -7.10 7.28
CA ASN A 619 -13.07 -8.05 7.39
C ASN A 619 -13.17 -8.63 8.80
N LEU A 620 -12.03 -9.00 9.39
CA LEU A 620 -11.96 -9.49 10.78
C LEU A 620 -12.43 -8.42 11.77
N GLY A 621 -12.06 -7.15 11.56
CA GLY A 621 -12.54 -6.04 12.38
C GLY A 621 -14.06 -5.87 12.32
N PHE A 622 -14.65 -5.93 11.12
CA PHE A 622 -16.10 -5.89 10.97
C PHE A 622 -16.80 -7.11 11.57
N PHE A 623 -16.23 -8.30 11.34
CA PHE A 623 -16.77 -9.57 11.82
C PHE A 623 -16.81 -9.62 13.35
N PHE A 624 -15.68 -9.39 14.03
CA PHE A 624 -15.64 -9.42 15.50
C PHE A 624 -16.36 -8.23 16.15
N GLY A 625 -16.39 -7.08 15.49
CA GLY A 625 -17.10 -5.90 15.99
C GLY A 625 -18.62 -6.01 15.92
N HIS A 626 -19.17 -6.71 14.92
CA HIS A 626 -20.59 -6.66 14.61
C HIS A 626 -21.18 -8.03 14.26
N LEU A 627 -20.68 -8.68 13.20
CA LEU A 627 -21.35 -9.82 12.58
C LEU A 627 -21.36 -11.08 13.47
N MET A 628 -20.28 -11.34 14.21
CA MET A 628 -20.17 -12.50 15.09
C MET A 628 -21.25 -12.49 16.18
N ALA A 629 -21.49 -11.32 16.80
CA ALA A 629 -22.54 -11.19 17.82
C ALA A 629 -23.94 -11.37 17.22
N ALA A 630 -24.19 -10.79 16.04
CA ALA A 630 -25.47 -10.91 15.35
C ALA A 630 -25.78 -12.37 14.96
N ILE A 631 -24.80 -13.11 14.44
CA ILE A 631 -24.92 -14.54 14.15
C ILE A 631 -25.17 -15.32 15.45
N GLY A 632 -24.41 -15.02 16.50
CA GLY A 632 -24.51 -15.74 17.77
C GLY A 632 -25.86 -15.59 18.47
N GLN A 633 -26.58 -14.49 18.21
CA GLN A 633 -27.91 -14.19 18.76
C GLN A 633 -29.07 -14.68 17.87
N TRP A 634 -28.79 -15.15 16.66
CA TRP A 634 -29.83 -15.60 15.74
C TRP A 634 -30.41 -16.94 16.19
N GLU A 635 -31.74 -17.04 16.15
CA GLU A 635 -32.48 -18.27 16.46
C GLU A 635 -33.26 -18.74 15.23
N PRO A 636 -33.24 -20.06 14.93
CA PRO A 636 -33.94 -20.61 13.78
C PRO A 636 -35.46 -20.62 13.98
N ASP A 637 -36.19 -20.14 12.98
CA ASP A 637 -37.64 -20.33 12.87
C ASP A 637 -37.93 -21.68 12.20
N LEU A 638 -37.96 -22.74 12.99
CA LEU A 638 -38.10 -24.11 12.49
C LEU A 638 -39.40 -24.34 11.71
N ASP A 639 -40.49 -23.65 12.08
CA ASP A 639 -41.77 -23.81 11.41
C ASP A 639 -41.75 -23.14 10.04
N ALA A 640 -41.17 -21.94 9.93
CA ALA A 640 -40.95 -21.29 8.64
C ALA A 640 -40.01 -22.11 7.73
N LEU A 641 -38.94 -22.68 8.29
CA LEU A 641 -38.00 -23.51 7.54
C LEU A 641 -38.66 -24.80 7.02
N ARG A 642 -39.47 -25.49 7.84
CA ARG A 642 -40.23 -26.67 7.42
C ARG A 642 -41.33 -26.35 6.40
N ALA A 643 -41.91 -25.16 6.47
CA ALA A 643 -42.96 -24.70 5.56
C ALA A 643 -42.39 -24.16 4.23
N SER A 644 -41.09 -23.94 4.13
CA SER A 644 -40.45 -23.41 2.92
C SER A 644 -40.62 -24.38 1.74
N SER A 645 -40.87 -23.83 0.55
CA SER A 645 -40.89 -24.59 -0.69
C SER A 645 -39.50 -24.96 -1.20
N ALA A 646 -38.44 -24.36 -0.64
CA ALA A 646 -37.06 -24.68 -1.00
C ALA A 646 -36.65 -26.04 -0.42
N ARG A 647 -35.93 -26.85 -1.21
CA ARG A 647 -35.27 -28.05 -0.70
C ARG A 647 -34.10 -27.65 0.19
N LEU A 648 -34.25 -27.84 1.50
CA LEU A 648 -33.20 -27.56 2.47
C LEU A 648 -32.32 -28.80 2.69
N VAL A 649 -31.01 -28.63 2.50
CA VAL A 649 -29.98 -29.64 2.76
C VAL A 649 -29.02 -29.09 3.81
N ILE A 650 -28.83 -29.83 4.90
CA ILE A 650 -27.83 -29.49 5.91
C ILE A 650 -26.56 -30.27 5.60
N GLY A 651 -25.51 -29.56 5.19
CA GLY A 651 -24.19 -30.13 4.89
C GLY A 651 -23.28 -30.11 6.11
N VAL A 652 -22.49 -31.16 6.31
CA VAL A 652 -21.46 -31.24 7.36
C VAL A 652 -20.16 -31.79 6.79
N GLY A 653 -19.01 -31.27 7.21
CA GLY A 653 -17.70 -31.72 6.76
C GLY A 653 -17.36 -33.08 7.38
N ALA A 654 -17.02 -34.06 6.54
CA ALA A 654 -16.67 -35.41 6.98
C ALA A 654 -15.43 -35.46 7.89
N ALA A 655 -14.57 -34.44 7.84
CA ALA A 655 -13.39 -34.30 8.71
C ALA A 655 -13.57 -33.21 9.79
N ALA A 656 -14.77 -32.65 9.96
CA ALA A 656 -15.05 -31.58 10.91
C ALA A 656 -15.68 -32.08 12.23
N GLU A 657 -15.70 -33.39 12.46
CA GLU A 657 -16.31 -33.99 13.65
C GLU A 657 -15.71 -33.41 14.95
N GLY A 658 -16.59 -33.04 15.89
CA GLY A 658 -16.19 -32.42 17.16
C GLY A 658 -15.99 -30.91 17.12
N THR A 659 -16.01 -30.27 15.94
CA THR A 659 -16.01 -28.80 15.87
C THR A 659 -17.38 -28.21 16.24
N PRO A 660 -17.43 -26.95 16.72
CA PRO A 660 -18.71 -26.28 17.01
C PRO A 660 -19.65 -26.25 15.80
N ALA A 661 -19.18 -25.83 14.62
CA ALA A 661 -20.03 -25.67 13.44
C ALA A 661 -20.62 -27.00 12.94
N HIS A 662 -19.84 -28.08 12.97
CA HIS A 662 -20.32 -29.43 12.68
C HIS A 662 -21.40 -29.87 13.67
N THR A 663 -21.16 -29.67 14.97
CA THR A 663 -22.12 -30.02 16.04
C THR A 663 -23.43 -29.25 15.90
N ALA A 664 -23.35 -27.95 15.61
CA ALA A 664 -24.54 -27.13 15.38
C ALA A 664 -25.31 -27.56 14.13
N GLY A 665 -24.63 -27.90 13.04
CA GLY A 665 -25.24 -28.45 11.82
C GLY A 665 -26.03 -29.73 12.11
N LEU A 666 -25.43 -30.68 12.85
CA LEU A 666 -26.12 -31.91 13.26
C LEU A 666 -27.33 -31.65 14.16
N GLY A 667 -27.24 -30.67 15.06
CA GLY A 667 -28.34 -30.24 15.92
C GLY A 667 -29.52 -29.70 15.11
N LEU A 668 -29.25 -28.81 14.16
CA LEU A 668 -30.26 -28.24 13.28
C LEU A 668 -30.92 -29.29 12.38
N ALA A 669 -30.11 -30.16 11.76
CA ALA A 669 -30.61 -31.25 10.91
C ALA A 669 -31.59 -32.15 11.69
N ARG A 670 -31.21 -32.52 12.92
CA ARG A 670 -32.06 -33.33 13.81
C ARG A 670 -33.37 -32.65 14.16
N GLU A 671 -33.36 -31.37 14.52
CA GLU A 671 -34.60 -30.64 14.84
C GLU A 671 -35.49 -30.46 13.62
N LEU A 672 -34.93 -30.32 12.42
CA LEU A 672 -35.69 -30.25 11.17
C LEU A 672 -36.16 -31.62 10.66
N GLY A 673 -35.67 -32.73 11.23
CA GLY A 673 -35.96 -34.08 10.77
C GLY A 673 -35.29 -34.41 9.43
N LEU A 674 -34.14 -33.79 9.15
CA LEU A 674 -33.35 -33.97 7.94
C LEU A 674 -32.14 -34.86 8.23
N GLU A 675 -31.80 -35.73 7.28
CA GLU A 675 -30.53 -36.44 7.32
C GLU A 675 -29.39 -35.50 6.88
N PRO A 676 -28.35 -35.29 7.71
CA PRO A 676 -27.23 -34.44 7.35
C PRO A 676 -26.41 -35.08 6.22
N VAL A 677 -26.00 -34.26 5.24
CA VAL A 677 -25.24 -34.71 4.08
C VAL A 677 -23.75 -34.49 4.33
N PRO A 678 -22.92 -35.55 4.32
CA PRO A 678 -21.48 -35.40 4.49
C PRO A 678 -20.84 -34.81 3.22
N PHE A 679 -20.03 -33.79 3.38
CA PHE A 679 -19.18 -33.21 2.34
C PHE A 679 -17.71 -33.53 2.61
N THR A 680 -16.92 -33.62 1.54
CA THR A 680 -15.49 -33.91 1.63
C THR A 680 -14.74 -32.76 2.31
N GLY A 681 -13.83 -33.11 3.23
CA GLY A 681 -13.01 -32.14 3.95
C GLY A 681 -13.60 -31.69 5.28
N ASP A 682 -13.04 -30.62 5.82
CA ASP A 682 -13.47 -29.97 7.06
C ASP A 682 -14.45 -28.80 6.76
N HIS A 683 -14.59 -27.87 7.70
CA HIS A 683 -15.42 -26.67 7.54
C HIS A 683 -15.12 -25.85 6.26
N GLY A 684 -13.87 -25.91 5.78
CA GLY A 684 -13.36 -25.22 4.59
C GLY A 684 -13.09 -26.15 3.40
N GLY A 685 -13.67 -27.36 3.38
CA GLY A 685 -13.42 -28.38 2.35
C GLY A 685 -13.61 -27.90 0.91
N PHE A 686 -14.51 -26.94 0.67
CA PHE A 686 -14.73 -26.31 -0.64
C PHE A 686 -13.53 -25.49 -1.15
N ALA A 687 -12.68 -24.99 -0.25
CA ALA A 687 -11.44 -24.28 -0.60
C ALA A 687 -10.24 -25.22 -0.61
N GLY A 688 -10.16 -26.17 0.34
CA GLY A 688 -9.05 -27.11 0.46
C GLY A 688 -9.09 -28.26 -0.56
N GLN A 689 -10.28 -28.68 -0.98
CA GLN A 689 -10.50 -29.81 -1.90
C GLN A 689 -11.61 -29.49 -2.93
N PRO A 690 -11.46 -28.42 -3.75
CA PRO A 690 -12.54 -27.88 -4.58
C PRO A 690 -13.08 -28.86 -5.62
N GLY A 691 -12.25 -29.75 -6.18
CA GLY A 691 -12.66 -30.76 -7.17
C GLY A 691 -13.70 -31.76 -6.62
N PRO A 692 -13.31 -32.61 -5.65
CA PRO A 692 -14.24 -33.54 -5.01
C PRO A 692 -15.47 -32.84 -4.40
N PHE A 693 -15.28 -31.65 -3.85
CA PHE A 693 -16.38 -30.86 -3.29
C PHE A 693 -17.38 -30.41 -4.37
N ALA A 694 -16.91 -29.93 -5.52
CA ALA A 694 -17.77 -29.53 -6.65
C ALA A 694 -18.60 -30.69 -7.19
N GLU A 695 -18.01 -31.89 -7.29
CA GLU A 695 -18.71 -33.11 -7.72
C GLU A 695 -19.86 -33.46 -6.77
N GLN A 696 -19.60 -33.45 -5.46
CA GLN A 696 -20.61 -33.70 -4.43
C GLN A 696 -21.69 -32.62 -4.42
N LEU A 697 -21.29 -31.35 -4.48
CA LEU A 697 -22.23 -30.24 -4.51
C LEU A 697 -23.18 -30.36 -5.71
N THR A 698 -22.64 -30.61 -6.90
CA THR A 698 -23.44 -30.79 -8.11
C THR A 698 -24.40 -31.97 -7.98
N ALA A 699 -23.92 -33.12 -7.45
CA ALA A 699 -24.76 -34.29 -7.23
C ALA A 699 -25.91 -34.03 -6.24
N VAL A 700 -25.68 -33.22 -5.21
CA VAL A 700 -26.71 -32.81 -4.24
C VAL A 700 -27.70 -31.84 -4.88
N LEU A 701 -27.22 -30.84 -5.63
CA LEU A 701 -28.08 -29.83 -6.27
C LEU A 701 -28.97 -30.43 -7.38
N ASP A 702 -28.48 -31.43 -8.11
CA ASP A 702 -29.20 -32.09 -9.21
C ASP A 702 -30.24 -33.13 -8.73
N GLN A 703 -30.26 -33.46 -7.43
CA GLN A 703 -31.32 -34.30 -6.86
C GLN A 703 -32.62 -33.48 -6.74
N HIS A 704 -33.71 -33.99 -7.33
CA HIS A 704 -35.03 -33.37 -7.29
C HIS A 704 -35.90 -33.95 -6.17
#